data_AF-A0A8D3BTW6-F1
#
_entry.id   AF-A0A8D3BTW6-F1
#
_cell.length_a   1.000
_cell.length_b   1.000
_cell.length_c   1.000
_cell.angle_alpha   90.00
_cell.angle_beta   90.00
_cell.angle_gamma   90.00
#
_symmetry.space_group_name_H-M   'P 1'
#
loop_
_entity.id
_entity.type
_entity.pdbx_description
1 polymer ?
#
loop_
_entity_poly.entity_id
_entity_poly.type
_entity_poly.pdbx_seq_one_letter_code
_entity_poly.pdbx_strand_id
1 'polypeptide(L)'
;MTERTPLLHYRLSTSVNESERRAPPAGRPPEQQGWQEQQQQQQQRPGGAGRRSAQPGQPKKLSTFFGVVIPTLLSMFSVVVFLRIGFLVGQSGLYQAIAMLLVAYFIICMTVLSVCAISTNGALDAGGAYYMISRALGPEFGGSIGIMFFLANVCGSALYVLGLVEAIVDGTMATSPYQVLPSGYWWSLLYATAIALLCLLGCLVGAHIYAKATFIIFLVVMFVLGTIFISFFAVGPRTLTLPGTATVNGTGPVLPTTANFTGFKLDTLLGNLWADYTLDYTTETMMTFATVFAVMFNGCTGIMAGSNMSGDLKNPSYSIPRGTITAVIFTFIIYNLLSVLVACSCDRILLQRDYSFLRDINVWKPFVTIGVYSSTLSAAMSNLIGASRILYALARDDLFGKVLFPAKKTSHSGNPWVSVILSWFLVQLVLFSGKLNTIASIVTIFFLLVYAAVDLACLALEWASAPNFRPTFRYFTWHTCVLGIVGCAVMMFLINAIYASASIAFMLLLLLLIHYLSPTSSWGYISQALIFHQVRKYLLMLDVRKDHVKFWRPQVLLMVSNPRSSAGLITFINDIKKSGLYVLGHVQLGDLDTLPSDPLQSQYDSWLSLVDHLNIKAFVNLTLADSVRHGIQHLLFISGLGGMRPNTLILGFYDGCPPKDRLVDPTMSASLSTDPSDPSQELGQEPPLFHFAPLRASSDRKDCGECGDGKALGPREYVAIIADAMKMLKNVVLARYFNNFDRAQILSPPSSSPSKGAVYVDVWPVNLLRPDSCSYVDTCSLFLLQLACILNMVRAWRKATLRLFLCVEDGRSVRGSEEKLGQLLKELRIKAQVYPVPWDQQVAFPSNTTRLSDDYLSAVNKLILDQARPPPAVRFLYLPRPPADTRRYAAYLHQLELLTRDLGPTLLIHGVTPVITTDI
;
A
#
# COMPACT_ATOMS: atom_id res chain seq x y z
N MET A 1 -32.97 -17.52 25.46
CA MET A 1 -32.09 -17.74 26.62
C MET A 1 -30.84 -16.91 26.41
N THR A 2 -30.62 -15.97 27.33
CA THR A 2 -29.52 -15.01 27.37
C THR A 2 -28.41 -15.57 28.26
N GLU A 3 -27.21 -15.75 27.74
CA GLU A 3 -26.00 -15.82 28.58
C GLU A 3 -24.99 -14.79 28.10
N ARG A 4 -24.71 -13.86 29.01
CA ARG A 4 -23.61 -12.90 28.94
C ARG A 4 -22.45 -13.50 29.72
N THR A 5 -21.32 -13.73 29.05
CA THR A 5 -20.01 -13.89 29.70
C THR A 5 -19.17 -12.63 29.45
N PRO A 6 -18.49 -12.08 30.47
CA PRO A 6 -17.69 -10.87 30.34
C PRO A 6 -16.33 -11.16 29.70
N LEU A 7 -15.97 -10.35 28.70
CA LEU A 7 -14.67 -10.35 28.02
C LEU A 7 -13.61 -9.68 28.89
N LEU A 8 -12.56 -10.42 29.23
CA LEU A 8 -11.31 -9.90 29.78
C LEU A 8 -10.56 -9.13 28.69
N HIS A 9 -10.40 -7.82 28.89
CA HIS A 9 -9.59 -6.94 28.05
C HIS A 9 -8.11 -7.12 28.37
N TYR A 10 -7.35 -7.71 27.44
CA TYR A 10 -5.88 -7.61 27.43
C TYR A 10 -5.51 -6.34 26.64
N ARG A 11 -5.01 -5.31 27.33
CA ARG A 11 -4.41 -4.12 26.69
C ARG A 11 -2.94 -4.41 26.43
N LEU A 12 -2.56 -4.54 25.16
CA LEU A 12 -1.17 -4.41 24.72
C LEU A 12 -0.87 -2.91 24.56
N SER A 13 -0.11 -2.35 25.50
CA SER A 13 0.51 -1.03 25.37
C SER A 13 2.01 -1.21 25.19
N THR A 14 2.49 -1.04 23.97
CA THR A 14 3.92 -0.82 23.70
C THR A 14 4.04 0.23 22.61
N SER A 15 4.28 1.48 23.02
CA SER A 15 4.91 2.49 22.17
C SER A 15 6.09 3.06 22.95
N VAL A 16 7.26 2.49 22.70
CA VAL A 16 8.56 3.04 23.08
C VAL A 16 8.76 4.30 22.25
N ASN A 17 8.91 5.44 22.92
CA ASN A 17 9.25 6.71 22.30
C ASN A 17 10.58 7.15 22.92
N GLU A 18 11.69 6.65 22.36
CA GLU A 18 13.01 7.20 22.62
C GLU A 18 13.32 8.27 21.56
N SER A 19 13.36 9.51 22.00
CA SER A 19 14.15 10.54 21.34
C SER A 19 14.73 11.43 22.43
N GLU A 20 15.98 11.13 22.79
CA GLU A 20 16.78 11.90 23.72
C GLU A 20 16.91 13.36 23.27
N ARG A 21 16.53 14.31 24.13
CA ARG A 21 17.11 15.65 24.17
C ARG A 21 17.93 15.76 25.45
N ARG A 22 19.24 15.92 25.30
CA ARG A 22 20.18 16.24 26.38
C ARG A 22 19.67 17.40 27.25
N ALA A 23 19.68 17.22 28.56
CA ALA A 23 19.57 18.29 29.57
C ALA A 23 20.76 18.19 30.55
N PRO A 24 21.26 19.31 31.11
CA PRO A 24 22.27 19.30 32.17
C PRO A 24 21.64 19.04 33.55
N PRO A 25 22.44 18.76 34.60
CA PRO A 25 21.98 17.90 35.68
C PRO A 25 21.44 18.62 36.93
N ALA A 26 20.77 17.79 37.73
CA ALA A 26 20.67 17.80 39.21
C ALA A 26 19.42 18.41 39.87
N GLY A 27 18.55 17.50 40.34
CA GLY A 27 18.20 17.45 41.76
C GLY A 27 16.71 17.60 42.14
N ARG A 28 16.01 16.47 42.33
CA ARG A 28 15.16 16.11 43.52
C ARG A 28 14.26 14.87 43.25
N PRO A 29 13.90 14.07 44.28
CA PRO A 29 13.34 12.71 44.17
C PRO A 29 11.81 12.68 43.93
N PRO A 30 11.20 11.50 43.64
CA PRO A 30 9.89 11.42 42.97
C PRO A 30 8.71 11.24 43.94
N GLU A 31 7.61 11.93 43.67
CA GLU A 31 6.27 11.61 44.21
C GLU A 31 5.32 11.17 43.10
N GLN A 32 4.73 10.01 43.36
CA GLN A 32 3.76 9.19 42.64
C GLN A 32 2.75 9.93 41.73
N GLN A 33 2.80 9.60 40.44
CA GLN A 33 1.68 9.75 39.50
C GLN A 33 0.85 8.46 39.47
N GLY A 34 -0.34 8.51 40.06
CA GLY A 34 -1.35 7.48 39.96
C GLY A 34 -2.73 8.13 39.88
N TRP A 35 -3.03 8.80 38.77
CA TRP A 35 -4.36 9.33 38.49
C TRP A 35 -4.68 9.24 37.00
N GLN A 36 -5.21 8.10 36.54
CA GLN A 36 -6.08 8.08 35.36
C GLN A 36 -6.97 6.84 35.18
N GLU A 37 -7.30 6.12 36.24
CA GLU A 37 -8.34 5.09 36.20
C GLU A 37 -9.38 5.33 37.30
N GLN A 38 -10.28 6.31 37.13
CA GLN A 38 -11.53 6.37 37.94
C GLN A 38 -12.64 7.32 37.43
N GLN A 39 -12.66 7.73 36.15
CA GLN A 39 -13.72 8.63 35.64
C GLN A 39 -14.78 7.96 34.75
N GLN A 40 -15.21 6.74 35.08
CA GLN A 40 -16.39 6.16 34.41
C GLN A 40 -17.45 5.51 35.30
N GLN A 41 -17.41 5.74 36.62
CA GLN A 41 -18.45 5.27 37.53
C GLN A 41 -18.79 6.30 38.61
N GLN A 42 -19.44 7.41 38.23
CA GLN A 42 -20.35 8.13 39.13
C GLN A 42 -21.14 9.20 38.39
N GLN A 43 -22.35 8.87 37.94
CA GLN A 43 -23.34 9.90 37.66
C GLN A 43 -24.74 9.40 37.97
N GLN A 44 -25.07 9.36 39.26
CA GLN A 44 -26.44 9.39 39.76
C GLN A 44 -26.44 9.88 41.21
N ARG A 45 -26.69 11.19 41.41
CA ARG A 45 -27.49 11.82 42.49
C ARG A 45 -27.47 13.35 42.36
N PRO A 46 -28.57 14.07 42.72
CA PRO A 46 -28.67 15.51 42.54
C PRO A 46 -28.33 16.30 43.82
N GLY A 47 -27.81 17.52 43.65
CA GLY A 47 -27.80 18.56 44.70
C GLY A 47 -26.44 19.19 44.98
N GLY A 48 -26.38 20.53 44.93
CA GLY A 48 -25.27 21.32 45.48
C GLY A 48 -24.78 22.43 44.56
N ALA A 49 -25.28 23.65 44.78
CA ALA A 49 -24.79 24.87 44.13
C ALA A 49 -23.37 25.21 44.63
N GLY A 50 -22.42 25.36 43.70
CA GLY A 50 -21.05 25.79 43.98
C GLY A 50 -20.40 26.34 42.71
N ARG A 51 -19.86 27.56 42.79
CA ARG A 51 -19.28 28.35 41.70
C ARG A 51 -18.32 27.52 40.82
N ARG A 52 -18.67 27.36 39.54
CA ARG A 52 -17.79 26.78 38.52
C ARG A 52 -16.77 27.82 38.08
N SER A 53 -15.50 27.55 38.35
CA SER A 53 -14.38 28.06 37.54
C SER A 53 -14.54 27.51 36.11
N ALA A 54 -14.55 28.41 35.14
CA ALA A 54 -14.70 28.06 33.73
C ALA A 54 -13.42 27.34 33.26
N GLN A 55 -13.53 26.04 32.97
CA GLN A 55 -12.57 25.38 32.07
C GLN A 55 -12.64 26.08 30.70
N PRO A 56 -11.51 26.28 29.99
CA PRO A 56 -11.53 26.82 28.64
C PRO A 56 -12.36 25.88 27.76
N GLY A 57 -13.53 26.36 27.34
CA GLY A 57 -14.52 25.56 26.64
C GLY A 57 -13.96 25.03 25.32
N GLN A 58 -14.04 23.71 25.13
CA GLN A 58 -13.85 23.12 23.80
C GLN A 58 -14.74 23.86 22.77
N PRO A 59 -14.24 24.15 21.57
CA PRO A 59 -15.01 24.84 20.55
C PRO A 59 -16.31 24.07 20.26
N LYS A 60 -17.43 24.80 20.18
CA LYS A 60 -18.76 24.21 19.91
C LYS A 60 -18.73 23.51 18.54
N LYS A 61 -18.88 22.18 18.54
CA LYS A 61 -18.99 21.37 17.31
C LYS A 61 -20.30 21.65 16.55
N LEU A 62 -20.24 21.57 15.22
CA LEU A 62 -21.33 21.82 14.28
C LEU A 62 -22.36 20.69 14.28
N SER A 63 -23.64 21.03 14.06
CA SER A 63 -24.73 20.05 13.85
C SER A 63 -24.83 19.62 12.39
N THR A 64 -25.63 18.56 12.13
CA THR A 64 -25.85 18.03 10.77
C THR A 64 -26.35 19.08 9.77
N PHE A 65 -27.27 19.95 10.21
CA PHE A 65 -27.84 20.96 9.32
C PHE A 65 -26.82 22.05 8.96
N PHE A 66 -26.15 22.62 9.96
CA PHE A 66 -25.17 23.70 9.75
C PHE A 66 -23.85 23.23 9.13
N GLY A 67 -23.41 22.01 9.45
CA GLY A 67 -22.10 21.50 9.02
C GLY A 67 -22.14 20.63 7.77
N VAL A 68 -23.29 20.06 7.38
CA VAL A 68 -23.39 19.17 6.21
C VAL A 68 -24.43 19.64 5.21
N VAL A 69 -25.70 19.80 5.62
CA VAL A 69 -26.80 20.11 4.68
C VAL A 69 -26.58 21.45 3.99
N ILE A 70 -26.41 22.52 4.76
CA ILE A 70 -26.26 23.88 4.21
C ILE A 70 -25.03 24.01 3.30
N PRO A 71 -23.81 23.60 3.71
CA PRO A 71 -22.65 23.67 2.83
C PRO A 71 -22.81 22.84 1.55
N THR A 72 -23.43 21.67 1.64
CA THR A 72 -23.66 20.82 0.45
C THR A 72 -24.69 21.46 -0.48
N LEU A 73 -25.79 21.97 0.04
CA LEU A 73 -26.81 22.67 -0.73
C LEU A 73 -26.26 23.91 -1.44
N LEU A 74 -25.49 24.75 -0.74
CA LEU A 74 -24.90 25.95 -1.36
C LEU A 74 -23.77 25.64 -2.33
N SER A 75 -23.10 24.50 -2.17
CA SER A 75 -22.10 24.05 -3.15
C SER A 75 -22.76 23.54 -4.43
N MET A 76 -23.92 22.89 -4.33
CA MET A 76 -24.70 22.43 -5.50
C MET A 76 -25.56 23.56 -6.10
N PHE A 77 -26.14 24.45 -5.30
CA PHE A 77 -26.77 25.67 -5.79
C PHE A 77 -25.69 26.68 -6.12
N SER A 78 -25.00 26.44 -7.25
CA SER A 78 -24.01 27.33 -7.83
C SER A 78 -24.64 28.25 -8.89
N VAL A 79 -23.79 29.03 -9.56
CA VAL A 79 -24.15 29.89 -10.70
C VAL A 79 -25.02 29.19 -11.76
N VAL A 80 -24.91 27.86 -11.88
CA VAL A 80 -25.63 27.05 -12.87
C VAL A 80 -27.15 27.13 -12.70
N VAL A 81 -27.67 27.15 -11.46
CA VAL A 81 -29.13 27.18 -11.23
C VAL A 81 -29.77 28.48 -11.70
N PHE A 82 -29.02 29.59 -11.66
CA PHE A 82 -29.51 30.92 -12.01
C PHE A 82 -29.19 31.32 -13.44
N LEU A 83 -27.99 31.01 -13.94
CA LEU A 83 -27.53 31.49 -15.26
C LEU A 83 -27.53 30.41 -16.35
N ARG A 84 -27.49 29.12 -16.00
CA ARG A 84 -27.29 28.05 -16.98
C ARG A 84 -28.48 27.10 -17.13
N ILE A 85 -29.52 27.23 -16.29
CA ILE A 85 -30.74 26.41 -16.41
C ILE A 85 -31.51 26.71 -17.71
N GLY A 86 -31.57 27.98 -18.12
CA GLY A 86 -32.18 28.39 -19.39
C GLY A 86 -31.39 27.83 -20.57
N PHE A 87 -30.06 28.03 -20.55
CA PHE A 87 -29.15 27.45 -21.53
C PHE A 87 -29.31 25.93 -21.69
N LEU A 88 -29.40 25.19 -20.57
CA LEU A 88 -29.62 23.74 -20.58
C LEU A 88 -30.90 23.37 -21.33
N VAL A 89 -32.03 23.97 -20.95
CA VAL A 89 -33.34 23.66 -21.55
C VAL A 89 -33.43 24.17 -23.00
N GLY A 90 -32.86 25.34 -23.31
CA GLY A 90 -32.91 25.94 -24.64
C GLY A 90 -32.11 25.17 -25.68
N GLN A 91 -30.94 24.64 -25.31
CA GLN A 91 -30.07 23.86 -26.20
C GLN A 91 -30.52 22.40 -26.31
N SER A 92 -30.75 21.74 -25.17
CA SER A 92 -31.03 20.29 -25.15
C SER A 92 -32.53 19.96 -25.24
N GLY A 93 -33.42 20.92 -25.04
CA GLY A 93 -34.84 20.67 -24.89
C GLY A 93 -35.18 19.99 -23.55
N LEU A 94 -36.46 19.99 -23.18
CA LEU A 94 -36.91 19.50 -21.88
C LEU A 94 -36.61 18.01 -21.66
N TYR A 95 -36.85 17.15 -22.66
CA TYR A 95 -36.64 15.70 -22.49
C TYR A 95 -35.17 15.34 -22.29
N GLN A 96 -34.29 15.92 -23.09
CA GLN A 96 -32.86 15.64 -22.97
C GLN A 96 -32.26 16.33 -21.73
N ALA A 97 -32.74 17.52 -21.34
CA ALA A 97 -32.34 18.18 -20.09
C ALA A 97 -32.65 17.31 -18.86
N ILE A 98 -33.88 16.75 -18.78
CA ILE A 98 -34.26 15.83 -17.71
C ILE A 98 -33.42 14.55 -17.76
N ALA A 99 -33.19 13.99 -18.96
CA ALA A 99 -32.33 12.81 -19.10
C ALA A 99 -30.89 13.07 -18.63
N MET A 100 -30.30 14.23 -18.97
CA MET A 100 -28.98 14.65 -18.49
C MET A 100 -28.95 14.78 -16.96
N LEU A 101 -29.97 15.41 -16.36
CA LEU A 101 -30.09 15.52 -14.90
C LEU A 101 -30.22 14.13 -14.25
N LEU A 102 -31.02 13.22 -14.82
CA LEU A 102 -31.15 11.85 -14.31
C LEU A 102 -29.82 11.11 -14.34
N VAL A 103 -29.06 11.19 -15.43
CA VAL A 103 -27.73 10.58 -15.54
C VAL A 103 -26.76 11.20 -14.54
N ALA A 104 -26.72 12.53 -14.41
CA ALA A 104 -25.85 13.21 -13.47
C ALA A 104 -26.15 12.82 -12.02
N TYR A 105 -27.43 12.87 -11.61
CA TYR A 105 -27.84 12.51 -10.25
C TYR A 105 -27.75 11.01 -9.97
N PHE A 106 -27.85 10.15 -10.98
CA PHE A 106 -27.56 8.73 -10.85
C PHE A 106 -26.09 8.50 -10.47
N ILE A 107 -25.16 9.11 -11.21
CA ILE A 107 -23.71 9.04 -10.91
C ILE A 107 -23.44 9.56 -9.50
N ILE A 108 -23.97 10.75 -9.19
CA ILE A 108 -23.82 11.38 -7.88
C ILE A 108 -24.39 10.48 -6.77
N CYS A 109 -25.56 9.87 -6.98
CA CYS A 109 -26.16 8.98 -5.99
C CYS A 109 -25.25 7.79 -5.68
N MET A 110 -24.69 7.13 -6.70
CA MET A 110 -23.75 6.02 -6.52
C MET A 110 -22.53 6.44 -5.69
N THR A 111 -21.93 7.58 -6.00
CA THR A 111 -20.79 8.10 -5.23
C THR A 111 -21.18 8.52 -3.81
N VAL A 112 -22.38 9.09 -3.61
CA VAL A 112 -22.88 9.42 -2.26
C VAL A 112 -23.04 8.16 -1.42
N LEU A 113 -23.54 7.05 -1.98
CA LEU A 113 -23.63 5.78 -1.26
C LEU A 113 -22.25 5.28 -0.82
N SER A 114 -21.24 5.39 -1.68
CA SER A 114 -19.84 5.08 -1.34
C SER A 114 -19.28 5.98 -0.24
N VAL A 115 -19.51 7.30 -0.32
CA VAL A 115 -19.10 8.26 0.74
C VAL A 115 -19.82 7.96 2.06
N CYS A 116 -21.08 7.55 2.03
CA CYS A 116 -21.83 7.13 3.21
C CYS A 116 -21.22 5.86 3.84
N ALA A 117 -20.77 4.90 3.02
CA ALA A 117 -20.10 3.70 3.51
C ALA A 117 -18.76 4.02 4.18
N ILE A 118 -17.92 4.84 3.55
CA ILE A 118 -16.63 5.26 4.13
C ILE A 118 -16.84 6.05 5.41
N SER A 119 -17.76 7.01 5.42
CA SER A 119 -18.01 7.85 6.61
C SER A 119 -18.64 7.09 7.78
N THR A 120 -19.23 5.92 7.53
CA THR A 120 -19.75 5.03 8.57
C THR A 120 -18.77 3.93 8.98
N ASN A 121 -17.57 3.93 8.39
CA ASN A 121 -16.50 2.98 8.70
C ASN A 121 -15.53 3.56 9.74
N GLY A 122 -15.66 3.10 11.00
CA GLY A 122 -14.74 3.47 12.09
C GLY A 122 -14.92 4.89 12.64
N ALA A 123 -13.95 5.33 13.44
CA ALA A 123 -13.93 6.66 14.04
C ALA A 123 -13.30 7.69 13.09
N LEU A 124 -14.06 8.73 12.74
CA LEU A 124 -13.59 9.80 11.86
C LEU A 124 -12.90 10.90 12.69
N ASP A 125 -11.66 11.24 12.35
CA ASP A 125 -10.90 12.35 12.96
C ASP A 125 -10.87 13.59 12.04
N ALA A 126 -10.23 14.67 12.49
CA ALA A 126 -10.40 16.03 11.99
C ALA A 126 -9.78 16.39 10.61
N GLY A 127 -9.67 15.45 9.67
CA GLY A 127 -9.00 15.67 8.38
C GLY A 127 -9.89 15.71 7.13
N GLY A 128 -11.20 15.89 7.27
CA GLY A 128 -12.13 16.04 6.13
C GLY A 128 -12.30 14.75 5.31
N ALA A 129 -12.79 14.88 4.07
CA ALA A 129 -13.03 13.74 3.17
C ALA A 129 -11.76 12.93 2.86
N TYR A 130 -10.63 13.61 2.67
CA TYR A 130 -9.33 12.95 2.45
C TYR A 130 -8.96 12.01 3.59
N TYR A 131 -9.07 12.45 4.85
CA TYR A 131 -8.72 11.61 6.00
C TYR A 131 -9.59 10.36 6.07
N MET A 132 -10.89 10.48 5.75
CA MET A 132 -11.78 9.32 5.69
C MET A 132 -11.32 8.30 4.65
N ILE A 133 -10.87 8.78 3.48
CA ILE A 133 -10.40 7.96 2.36
C ILE A 133 -9.02 7.35 2.66
N SER A 134 -8.05 8.16 3.15
CA SER A 134 -6.67 7.72 3.37
C SER A 134 -6.55 6.69 4.49
N ARG A 135 -7.38 6.79 5.53
CA ARG A 135 -7.40 5.79 6.62
C ARG A 135 -8.05 4.48 6.20
N ALA A 136 -8.97 4.52 5.24
CA ALA A 136 -9.59 3.31 4.70
C ALA A 136 -8.67 2.60 3.70
N LEU A 137 -7.98 3.33 2.81
CA LEU A 137 -7.20 2.77 1.71
C LEU A 137 -5.69 2.74 1.94
N GLY A 138 -5.18 3.42 2.95
CA GLY A 138 -3.75 3.64 3.14
C GLY A 138 -3.22 4.85 2.36
N PRO A 139 -1.92 5.16 2.54
CA PRO A 139 -1.31 6.42 2.12
C PRO A 139 -1.17 6.56 0.59
N GLU A 140 -0.96 5.46 -0.13
CA GLU A 140 -0.77 5.48 -1.60
C GLU A 140 -2.02 5.95 -2.32
N PHE A 141 -3.12 5.18 -2.19
CA PHE A 141 -4.40 5.50 -2.78
C PHE A 141 -5.01 6.76 -2.18
N GLY A 142 -4.94 6.91 -0.85
CA GLY A 142 -5.43 8.10 -0.15
C GLY A 142 -4.75 9.37 -0.64
N GLY A 143 -3.42 9.36 -0.73
CA GLY A 143 -2.59 10.48 -1.18
C GLY A 143 -2.91 10.94 -2.60
N SER A 144 -2.96 10.01 -3.56
CA SER A 144 -3.25 10.34 -4.96
C SER A 144 -4.66 10.90 -5.13
N ILE A 145 -5.66 10.27 -4.50
CA ILE A 145 -7.06 10.74 -4.53
C ILE A 145 -7.16 12.11 -3.86
N GLY A 146 -6.45 12.32 -2.74
CA GLY A 146 -6.39 13.58 -2.02
C GLY A 146 -5.86 14.73 -2.87
N ILE A 147 -4.75 14.54 -3.57
CA ILE A 147 -4.16 15.57 -4.43
C ILE A 147 -5.07 15.91 -5.61
N MET A 148 -5.67 14.89 -6.23
CA MET A 148 -6.65 15.12 -7.31
C MET A 148 -7.85 15.89 -6.82
N PHE A 149 -8.36 15.55 -5.64
CA PHE A 149 -9.48 16.25 -5.04
C PHE A 149 -9.12 17.68 -4.60
N PHE A 150 -7.89 17.89 -4.14
CA PHE A 150 -7.36 19.23 -3.89
C PHE A 150 -7.35 20.09 -5.16
N LEU A 151 -6.80 19.58 -6.27
CA LEU A 151 -6.76 20.28 -7.55
C LEU A 151 -8.16 20.55 -8.11
N ALA A 152 -9.08 19.60 -7.98
CA ALA A 152 -10.49 19.79 -8.36
C ALA A 152 -11.12 20.97 -7.63
N ASN A 153 -10.92 21.08 -6.32
CA ASN A 153 -11.42 22.20 -5.53
C ASN A 153 -10.73 23.53 -5.87
N VAL A 154 -9.42 23.54 -6.12
CA VAL A 154 -8.69 24.74 -6.56
C VAL A 154 -9.25 25.26 -7.89
N CYS A 155 -9.34 24.39 -8.90
CA CYS A 155 -9.88 24.77 -10.20
C CYS A 155 -11.37 25.15 -10.11
N GLY A 156 -12.14 24.47 -9.26
CA GLY A 156 -13.54 24.78 -9.02
C GLY A 156 -13.74 26.15 -8.36
N SER A 157 -12.90 26.53 -7.40
CA SER A 157 -12.93 27.87 -6.81
C SER A 157 -12.66 28.95 -7.86
N ALA A 158 -11.66 28.74 -8.74
CA ALA A 158 -11.35 29.67 -9.81
C ALA A 158 -12.52 29.81 -10.79
N LEU A 159 -13.18 28.71 -11.14
CA LEU A 159 -14.35 28.70 -12.01
C LEU A 159 -15.49 29.54 -11.44
N TYR A 160 -15.81 29.39 -10.16
CA TYR A 160 -16.88 30.17 -9.54
C TYR A 160 -16.51 31.66 -9.47
N VAL A 161 -15.26 31.99 -9.17
CA VAL A 161 -14.80 33.39 -9.21
C VAL A 161 -14.96 33.98 -10.61
N LEU A 162 -14.57 33.27 -11.67
CA LEU A 162 -14.75 33.74 -13.05
C LEU A 162 -16.23 33.88 -13.43
N GLY A 163 -17.08 32.94 -13.02
CA GLY A 163 -18.53 33.03 -13.24
C GLY A 163 -19.17 34.23 -12.53
N LEU A 164 -18.63 34.63 -11.37
CA LEU A 164 -19.08 35.85 -10.68
C LEU A 164 -18.62 37.11 -11.40
N VAL A 165 -17.41 37.13 -11.97
CA VAL A 165 -16.93 38.25 -12.79
C VAL A 165 -17.78 38.41 -14.05
N GLU A 166 -18.08 37.31 -14.74
CA GLU A 166 -19.00 37.31 -15.90
C GLU A 166 -20.35 37.92 -15.52
N ALA A 167 -20.94 37.48 -14.41
CA ALA A 167 -22.21 38.01 -13.91
C ALA A 167 -22.17 39.51 -13.56
N ILE A 168 -21.05 40.03 -13.05
CA ILE A 168 -20.88 41.45 -12.70
C ILE A 168 -20.72 42.30 -13.97
N VAL A 169 -19.90 41.84 -14.92
CA VAL A 169 -19.65 42.55 -16.18
C VAL A 169 -20.92 42.60 -17.01
N ASP A 170 -21.63 41.49 -17.18
CA ASP A 170 -22.88 41.43 -17.95
C ASP A 170 -24.04 42.11 -17.22
N GLY A 171 -24.07 42.02 -15.88
CA GLY A 171 -25.10 42.64 -15.06
C GLY A 171 -25.11 44.16 -15.13
N THR A 172 -23.95 44.80 -15.28
CA THR A 172 -23.81 46.26 -15.37
C THR A 172 -24.10 46.83 -16.76
N MET A 173 -24.03 46.02 -17.81
CA MET A 173 -24.44 46.41 -19.18
C MET A 173 -25.95 46.66 -19.30
N ALA A 174 -26.77 46.07 -18.43
CA ALA A 174 -28.24 46.12 -18.55
C ALA A 174 -28.89 47.33 -17.87
N THR A 175 -28.19 48.02 -16.95
CA THR A 175 -28.75 49.12 -16.13
C THR A 175 -28.47 50.52 -16.67
N SER A 176 -27.55 50.69 -17.63
CA SER A 176 -27.20 51.99 -18.19
C SER A 176 -26.52 51.86 -19.57
N PRO A 177 -26.82 52.71 -20.57
CA PRO A 177 -26.19 52.67 -21.90
C PRO A 177 -24.70 53.07 -21.89
N TYR A 178 -24.17 53.50 -20.74
CA TYR A 178 -22.76 53.76 -20.52
C TYR A 178 -22.11 52.54 -19.85
N GLN A 179 -21.02 52.06 -20.44
CA GLN A 179 -20.20 50.98 -19.90
C GLN A 179 -19.50 51.47 -18.62
N VAL A 180 -20.13 51.22 -17.46
CA VAL A 180 -19.65 51.68 -16.14
C VAL A 180 -18.36 50.96 -15.72
N LEU A 181 -18.16 49.71 -16.14
CA LEU A 181 -16.96 48.92 -15.86
C LEU A 181 -16.17 48.67 -17.16
N PRO A 182 -14.86 48.98 -17.21
CA PRO A 182 -14.04 48.70 -18.37
C PRO A 182 -13.95 47.20 -18.66
N SER A 183 -14.22 46.81 -19.91
CA SER A 183 -14.10 45.43 -20.38
C SER A 183 -12.71 45.14 -20.93
N GLY A 184 -12.09 44.04 -20.51
CA GLY A 184 -10.84 43.55 -21.05
C GLY A 184 -10.30 42.39 -20.23
N TYR A 185 -9.36 41.62 -20.78
CA TYR A 185 -8.75 40.49 -20.09
C TYR A 185 -8.13 40.90 -18.74
N TRP A 186 -7.34 41.98 -18.73
CA TRP A 186 -6.68 42.48 -17.51
C TRP A 186 -7.66 43.02 -16.48
N TRP A 187 -8.77 43.64 -16.91
CA TRP A 187 -9.82 44.11 -16.02
C TRP A 187 -10.61 42.95 -15.41
N SER A 188 -10.98 41.95 -16.22
CA SER A 188 -11.62 40.72 -15.75
C SER A 188 -10.73 39.98 -14.73
N LEU A 189 -9.42 39.88 -15.00
CA LEU A 189 -8.46 39.31 -14.06
C LEU A 189 -8.35 40.13 -12.77
N LEU A 190 -8.37 41.46 -12.84
CA LEU A 190 -8.36 42.33 -11.66
C LEU A 190 -9.61 42.12 -10.80
N TYR A 191 -10.80 42.07 -11.40
CA TYR A 191 -12.04 41.76 -10.70
C TYR A 191 -12.02 40.36 -10.07
N ALA A 192 -11.54 39.36 -10.82
CA ALA A 192 -11.39 37.99 -10.32
C ALA A 192 -10.43 37.94 -9.11
N THR A 193 -9.31 38.65 -9.18
CA THR A 193 -8.31 38.73 -8.11
C THR A 193 -8.88 39.42 -6.87
N ALA A 194 -9.66 40.49 -7.04
CA ALA A 194 -10.32 41.17 -5.94
C ALA A 194 -11.36 40.27 -5.23
N ILE A 195 -12.16 39.52 -5.99
CA ILE A 195 -13.12 38.55 -5.46
C ILE A 195 -12.41 37.37 -4.78
N ALA A 196 -11.32 36.86 -5.38
CA ALA A 196 -10.53 35.80 -4.78
C ALA A 196 -9.90 36.26 -3.46
N LEU A 197 -9.46 37.51 -3.37
CA LEU A 197 -8.95 38.12 -2.14
C LEU A 197 -10.06 38.28 -1.08
N LEU A 198 -11.29 38.63 -1.48
CA LEU A 198 -12.44 38.62 -0.57
C LEU A 198 -12.72 37.20 -0.03
N CYS A 199 -12.65 36.19 -0.89
CA CYS A 199 -12.79 34.78 -0.49
C CYS A 199 -11.69 34.37 0.51
N LEU A 200 -10.44 34.78 0.27
CA LEU A 200 -9.31 34.54 1.17
C LEU A 200 -9.58 35.12 2.56
N LEU A 201 -9.98 36.39 2.63
CA LEU A 201 -10.29 37.06 3.90
C LEU A 201 -11.41 36.32 4.64
N GLY A 202 -12.49 35.93 3.94
CA GLY A 202 -13.57 35.13 4.52
C GLY A 202 -13.10 33.79 5.09
N CYS A 203 -12.19 33.09 4.39
CA CYS A 203 -11.67 31.79 4.81
C CYS A 203 -10.66 31.86 5.98
N LEU A 204 -9.93 32.98 6.12
CA LEU A 204 -8.96 33.18 7.20
C LEU A 204 -9.63 33.38 8.57
N VAL A 205 -10.83 33.97 8.60
CA VAL A 205 -11.60 34.27 9.81
C VAL A 205 -12.04 33.00 10.58
N GLY A 206 -12.15 31.85 9.90
CA GLY A 206 -12.29 30.52 10.51
C GLY A 206 -13.64 29.82 10.29
N ALA A 207 -13.65 28.50 10.50
CA ALA A 207 -14.75 27.59 10.11
C ALA A 207 -16.09 27.88 10.81
N HIS A 208 -16.07 28.29 12.09
CA HIS A 208 -17.29 28.57 12.83
C HIS A 208 -17.99 29.86 12.34
N ILE A 209 -17.21 30.89 12.01
CA ILE A 209 -17.74 32.13 11.44
C ILE A 209 -18.21 31.88 10.01
N TYR A 210 -17.47 31.08 9.24
CA TYR A 210 -17.91 30.60 7.93
C TYR A 210 -19.28 29.89 8.01
N ALA A 211 -19.48 28.95 8.95
CA ALA A 211 -20.76 28.24 9.05
C ALA A 211 -21.95 29.19 9.33
N LYS A 212 -21.73 30.24 10.12
CA LYS A 212 -22.73 31.28 10.36
C LYS A 212 -22.98 32.16 9.13
N ALA A 213 -21.93 32.59 8.45
CA ALA A 213 -22.04 33.39 7.22
C ALA A 213 -22.75 32.60 6.10
N THR A 214 -22.40 31.32 5.96
CA THR A 214 -22.99 30.40 5.00
C THR A 214 -24.48 30.19 5.26
N PHE A 215 -24.92 30.18 6.52
CA PHE A 215 -26.35 30.14 6.85
C PHE A 215 -27.11 31.40 6.40
N ILE A 216 -26.52 32.59 6.57
CA ILE A 216 -27.13 33.84 6.07
C ILE A 216 -27.25 33.79 4.55
N ILE A 217 -26.19 33.35 3.86
CA ILE A 217 -26.20 33.18 2.41
C ILE A 217 -27.26 32.16 1.98
N PHE A 218 -27.41 31.05 2.70
CA PHE A 218 -28.45 30.07 2.45
C PHE A 218 -29.85 30.68 2.51
N LEU A 219 -30.16 31.49 3.53
CA LEU A 219 -31.45 32.17 3.63
C LEU A 219 -31.69 33.12 2.45
N VAL A 220 -30.67 33.87 2.03
CA VAL A 220 -30.75 34.76 0.86
C VAL A 220 -31.02 33.95 -0.40
N VAL A 221 -30.26 32.88 -0.65
CA VAL A 221 -30.41 32.04 -1.85
C VAL A 221 -31.77 31.35 -1.88
N MET A 222 -32.25 30.82 -0.75
CA MET A 222 -33.59 30.20 -0.65
C MET A 222 -34.70 31.23 -0.87
N PHE A 223 -34.55 32.43 -0.31
CA PHE A 223 -35.52 33.52 -0.53
C PHE A 223 -35.60 33.90 -2.00
N VAL A 224 -34.46 34.13 -2.66
CA VAL A 224 -34.40 34.46 -4.09
C VAL A 224 -34.98 33.33 -4.94
N LEU A 225 -34.64 32.08 -4.65
CA LEU A 225 -35.20 30.92 -5.34
C LEU A 225 -36.73 30.86 -5.18
N GLY A 226 -37.25 31.14 -3.98
CA GLY A 226 -38.69 31.27 -3.74
C GLY A 226 -39.32 32.38 -4.59
N THR A 227 -38.68 33.54 -4.73
CA THR A 227 -39.18 34.63 -5.59
C THR A 227 -39.20 34.22 -7.06
N ILE A 228 -38.23 33.45 -7.55
CA ILE A 228 -38.21 32.94 -8.93
C ILE A 228 -39.41 32.01 -9.17
N PHE A 229 -39.67 31.07 -8.26
CA PHE A 229 -40.82 30.16 -8.38
C PHE A 229 -42.15 30.92 -8.39
N ILE A 230 -42.31 31.92 -7.52
CA ILE A 230 -43.51 32.76 -7.48
C ILE A 230 -43.65 33.58 -8.78
N SER A 231 -42.54 34.03 -9.36
CA SER A 231 -42.55 34.89 -10.56
C SER A 231 -43.16 34.22 -11.78
N PHE A 232 -42.98 32.90 -11.95
CA PHE A 232 -43.64 32.15 -13.04
C PHE A 232 -45.18 32.22 -12.99
N PHE A 233 -45.77 32.41 -11.81
CA PHE A 233 -47.22 32.51 -11.64
C PHE A 233 -47.71 33.96 -11.50
N ALA A 234 -46.87 34.85 -10.95
CA ALA A 234 -47.26 36.22 -10.62
C ALA A 234 -47.04 37.23 -11.76
N VAL A 235 -46.07 36.99 -12.65
CA VAL A 235 -45.72 37.91 -13.73
C VAL A 235 -46.46 37.52 -15.02
N GLY A 236 -47.16 38.49 -15.63
CA GLY A 236 -47.84 38.28 -16.91
C GLY A 236 -46.88 38.20 -18.11
N PRO A 237 -47.37 37.81 -19.30
CA PRO A 237 -46.54 37.69 -20.51
C PRO A 237 -45.87 39.01 -20.89
N ARG A 238 -44.58 38.98 -21.24
CA ARG A 238 -43.77 40.17 -21.57
C ARG A 238 -42.77 39.87 -22.69
N THR A 239 -42.52 40.85 -23.55
CA THR A 239 -41.49 40.79 -24.59
C THR A 239 -40.17 41.34 -24.05
N LEU A 240 -39.10 40.57 -24.12
CA LEU A 240 -37.77 40.90 -23.62
C LEU A 240 -36.82 41.22 -24.79
N THR A 241 -35.97 42.23 -24.60
CA THR A 241 -34.92 42.61 -25.55
C THR A 241 -33.69 41.75 -25.32
N LEU A 242 -33.21 41.06 -26.37
CA LEU A 242 -32.06 40.16 -26.26
C LEU A 242 -30.73 40.94 -26.31
N PRO A 243 -29.68 40.46 -25.61
CA PRO A 243 -28.33 41.04 -25.72
C PRO A 243 -27.71 40.72 -27.09
N GLY A 244 -27.49 41.75 -27.92
CA GLY A 244 -26.85 41.62 -29.23
C GLY A 244 -26.85 42.94 -30.01
N THR A 245 -25.78 43.19 -30.77
CA THR A 245 -25.65 44.38 -31.63
C THR A 245 -26.64 44.30 -32.80
N ALA A 246 -27.46 45.33 -32.96
CA ALA A 246 -28.10 45.61 -34.23
C ALA A 246 -26.99 45.81 -35.27
N THR A 247 -26.74 44.82 -36.13
CA THR A 247 -25.91 45.03 -37.31
C THR A 247 -26.69 45.93 -38.27
N VAL A 248 -26.43 47.24 -38.17
CA VAL A 248 -27.01 48.30 -39.02
C VAL A 248 -26.61 48.14 -40.51
N ASN A 249 -25.73 47.19 -40.86
CA ASN A 249 -25.24 47.01 -42.23
C ASN A 249 -25.63 45.64 -42.84
N GLY A 250 -26.92 45.45 -43.10
CA GLY A 250 -27.49 44.97 -44.37
C GLY A 250 -27.07 43.64 -45.07
N THR A 251 -26.18 42.78 -44.55
CA THR A 251 -25.82 41.53 -45.28
C THR A 251 -25.69 40.26 -44.44
N GLY A 252 -25.95 40.33 -43.13
CA GLY A 252 -26.04 39.13 -42.27
C GLY A 252 -27.47 38.64 -42.07
N PRO A 253 -27.69 37.39 -41.61
CA PRO A 253 -29.01 36.91 -41.23
C PRO A 253 -29.60 37.85 -40.15
N VAL A 254 -30.84 38.29 -40.32
CA VAL A 254 -31.54 39.12 -39.34
C VAL A 254 -31.90 38.24 -38.14
N LEU A 255 -31.06 38.26 -37.10
CA LEU A 255 -31.39 37.57 -35.86
C LEU A 255 -32.48 38.35 -35.10
N PRO A 256 -33.47 37.66 -34.52
CA PRO A 256 -34.52 38.30 -33.73
C PRO A 256 -33.91 39.08 -32.56
N THR A 257 -34.32 40.34 -32.42
CA THR A 257 -33.86 41.28 -31.37
C THR A 257 -34.73 41.25 -30.12
N THR A 258 -35.88 40.55 -30.18
CA THR A 258 -36.83 40.40 -29.08
C THR A 258 -37.25 38.93 -28.95
N ALA A 259 -37.50 38.48 -27.73
CA ALA A 259 -38.05 37.16 -27.43
C ALA A 259 -39.10 37.25 -26.32
N ASN A 260 -40.04 36.31 -26.27
CA ASN A 260 -41.20 36.44 -25.41
C ASN A 260 -41.10 35.53 -24.18
N PHE A 261 -41.46 36.09 -23.03
CA PHE A 261 -42.00 35.35 -21.90
C PHE A 261 -43.50 35.24 -22.11
N THR A 262 -43.98 34.06 -22.47
CA THR A 262 -45.37 33.82 -22.89
C THR A 262 -46.30 33.46 -21.73
N GLY A 263 -45.75 33.19 -20.54
CA GLY A 263 -46.46 32.53 -19.45
C GLY A 263 -46.75 31.07 -19.79
N PHE A 264 -47.53 30.36 -18.97
CA PHE A 264 -47.83 28.94 -19.21
C PHE A 264 -48.62 28.76 -20.52
N LYS A 265 -47.94 28.30 -21.57
CA LYS A 265 -48.54 28.07 -22.88
C LYS A 265 -48.11 26.72 -23.45
N LEU A 266 -49.07 25.94 -23.96
CA LEU A 266 -48.80 24.62 -24.53
C LEU A 266 -47.92 24.70 -25.79
N ASP A 267 -48.12 25.72 -26.63
CA ASP A 267 -47.31 25.94 -27.84
C ASP A 267 -45.82 26.17 -27.49
N THR A 268 -45.56 26.96 -26.45
CA THR A 268 -44.19 27.22 -25.97
C THR A 268 -43.56 25.94 -25.41
N LEU A 269 -44.33 25.13 -24.66
CA LEU A 269 -43.87 23.82 -24.19
C LEU A 269 -43.50 22.90 -25.36
N LEU A 270 -44.39 22.73 -26.35
CA LEU A 270 -44.14 21.90 -27.53
C LEU A 270 -42.90 22.37 -28.31
N GLY A 271 -42.70 23.69 -28.39
CA GLY A 271 -41.50 24.29 -28.99
C GLY A 271 -40.20 24.02 -28.23
N ASN A 272 -40.27 23.61 -26.96
CA ASN A 272 -39.11 23.35 -26.08
C ASN A 272 -38.85 21.85 -25.80
N LEU A 273 -39.63 20.93 -26.35
CA LEU A 273 -39.50 19.50 -26.01
C LEU A 273 -38.22 18.84 -26.54
N TRP A 274 -37.88 19.11 -27.80
CA TRP A 274 -36.80 18.43 -28.52
C TRP A 274 -35.46 19.20 -28.45
N ALA A 275 -34.36 18.51 -28.73
CA ALA A 275 -33.03 19.13 -28.76
C ALA A 275 -32.85 20.01 -30.01
N ASP A 276 -32.19 21.16 -29.82
CA ASP A 276 -31.76 22.03 -30.92
C ASP A 276 -30.47 22.72 -30.50
N TYR A 277 -29.35 22.07 -30.84
CA TYR A 277 -28.02 22.56 -30.48
C TYR A 277 -27.58 23.64 -31.46
N THR A 278 -27.33 24.84 -30.94
CA THR A 278 -26.91 26.01 -31.71
C THR A 278 -25.56 26.54 -31.25
N LEU A 279 -25.03 27.53 -31.97
CA LEU A 279 -23.84 28.26 -31.55
C LEU A 279 -24.15 29.07 -30.30
N ASP A 280 -23.32 28.91 -29.28
CA ASP A 280 -23.44 29.70 -28.06
C ASP A 280 -23.06 31.16 -28.32
N TYR A 281 -23.86 32.08 -27.80
CA TYR A 281 -23.74 33.50 -28.10
C TYR A 281 -22.60 34.19 -27.34
N THR A 282 -22.08 33.59 -26.26
CA THR A 282 -20.92 34.15 -25.53
C THR A 282 -19.60 33.55 -25.99
N THR A 283 -19.59 32.29 -26.43
CA THR A 283 -18.35 31.58 -26.76
C THR A 283 -18.19 31.25 -28.24
N GLU A 284 -19.23 31.49 -29.05
CA GLU A 284 -19.28 31.21 -30.49
C GLU A 284 -18.94 29.75 -30.83
N THR A 285 -19.07 28.84 -29.87
CA THR A 285 -18.77 27.43 -30.03
C THR A 285 -20.04 26.62 -30.25
N MET A 286 -19.96 25.61 -31.12
CA MET A 286 -21.09 24.74 -31.41
C MET A 286 -21.38 23.85 -30.20
N MET A 287 -22.61 23.94 -29.69
CA MET A 287 -23.00 23.14 -28.54
C MET A 287 -23.30 21.70 -28.93
N THR A 288 -23.04 20.79 -28.00
CA THR A 288 -23.28 19.36 -28.14
C THR A 288 -23.83 18.82 -26.83
N PHE A 289 -24.34 17.59 -26.85
CA PHE A 289 -24.75 16.89 -25.63
C PHE A 289 -23.66 16.91 -24.56
N ALA A 290 -22.41 16.64 -24.95
CA ALA A 290 -21.27 16.55 -24.05
C ALA A 290 -20.90 17.90 -23.43
N THR A 291 -20.88 18.98 -24.22
CA THR A 291 -20.51 20.32 -23.71
C THR A 291 -21.60 20.87 -22.79
N VAL A 292 -22.88 20.70 -23.14
CA VAL A 292 -24.00 21.13 -22.31
C VAL A 292 -24.06 20.31 -21.00
N PHE A 293 -23.83 19.00 -21.08
CA PHE A 293 -23.71 18.16 -19.89
C PHE A 293 -22.57 18.60 -18.98
N ALA A 294 -21.38 18.90 -19.52
CA ALA A 294 -20.23 19.34 -18.73
C ALA A 294 -20.52 20.64 -17.94
N VAL A 295 -21.15 21.61 -18.58
CA VAL A 295 -21.56 22.87 -17.94
C VAL A 295 -22.60 22.63 -16.85
N MET A 296 -23.61 21.80 -17.13
CA MET A 296 -24.66 21.45 -16.16
C MET A 296 -24.12 20.64 -14.97
N PHE A 297 -23.27 19.64 -15.24
CA PHE A 297 -22.76 18.72 -14.23
C PHE A 297 -21.95 19.45 -13.16
N ASN A 298 -21.21 20.49 -13.53
CA ASN A 298 -20.50 21.35 -12.59
C ASN A 298 -21.44 21.95 -11.52
N GLY A 299 -22.68 22.29 -11.91
CA GLY A 299 -23.72 22.71 -10.97
C GLY A 299 -24.19 21.61 -10.03
N CYS A 300 -24.10 20.35 -10.44
CA CYS A 300 -24.48 19.22 -9.58
C CYS A 300 -23.32 18.70 -8.71
N THR A 301 -22.10 19.24 -8.89
CA THR A 301 -20.94 18.87 -8.05
C THR A 301 -21.04 19.46 -6.63
N GLY A 302 -20.09 19.10 -5.76
CA GLY A 302 -20.01 19.67 -4.41
C GLY A 302 -20.61 18.80 -3.30
N ILE A 303 -20.95 17.54 -3.59
CA ILE A 303 -21.47 16.59 -2.59
C ILE A 303 -20.54 16.37 -1.39
N MET A 304 -19.23 16.59 -1.58
CA MET A 304 -18.21 16.42 -0.55
C MET A 304 -17.97 17.67 0.30
N ALA A 305 -18.65 18.79 0.02
CA ALA A 305 -18.54 20.01 0.83
C ALA A 305 -18.90 19.75 2.31
N GLY A 306 -19.95 18.97 2.56
CA GLY A 306 -20.32 18.56 3.92
C GLY A 306 -19.32 17.61 4.60
N SER A 307 -18.61 16.77 3.83
CA SER A 307 -17.57 15.88 4.36
C SER A 307 -16.24 16.57 4.62
N ASN A 308 -15.95 17.68 3.94
CA ASN A 308 -14.73 18.47 4.15
C ASN A 308 -14.68 19.09 5.56
N MET A 309 -15.82 19.20 6.24
CA MET A 309 -15.96 19.71 7.61
C MET A 309 -16.12 18.61 8.66
N SER A 310 -15.79 17.35 8.33
CA SER A 310 -16.03 16.20 9.22
C SER A 310 -15.43 16.35 10.62
N GLY A 311 -14.27 17.01 10.74
CA GLY A 311 -13.60 17.28 12.01
C GLY A 311 -14.33 18.24 12.95
N ASP A 312 -15.12 19.14 12.38
CA ASP A 312 -15.86 20.15 13.12
C ASP A 312 -17.28 19.67 13.49
N LEU A 313 -17.71 18.50 13.00
CA LEU A 313 -19.04 17.94 13.27
C LEU A 313 -19.11 17.26 14.65
N LYS A 314 -20.27 17.36 15.30
CA LYS A 314 -20.55 16.65 16.56
C LYS A 314 -20.44 15.13 16.39
N ASN A 315 -21.15 14.59 15.38
CA ASN A 315 -21.21 13.16 15.06
C ASN A 315 -21.09 12.99 13.52
N PRO A 316 -19.87 12.84 12.97
CA PRO A 316 -19.66 12.84 11.52
C PRO A 316 -20.26 11.60 10.84
N SER A 317 -20.12 10.40 11.41
CA SER A 317 -20.67 9.16 10.86
C SER A 317 -22.19 9.13 10.75
N TYR A 318 -22.88 9.91 11.59
CA TYR A 318 -24.33 10.10 11.52
C TYR A 318 -24.74 11.25 10.62
N SER A 319 -24.00 12.36 10.68
CA SER A 319 -24.37 13.63 10.04
C SER A 319 -24.09 13.62 8.55
N ILE A 320 -22.97 13.03 8.11
CA ILE A 320 -22.57 13.03 6.70
C ILE A 320 -23.60 12.28 5.84
N PRO A 321 -23.98 11.02 6.14
CA PRO A 321 -24.91 10.30 5.29
C PRO A 321 -26.27 10.98 5.16
N ARG A 322 -26.86 11.39 6.29
CA ARG A 322 -28.18 12.04 6.31
C ARG A 322 -28.15 13.42 5.66
N GLY A 323 -27.11 14.21 5.94
CA GLY A 323 -27.00 15.56 5.44
C GLY A 323 -26.79 15.60 3.92
N THR A 324 -25.89 14.78 3.40
CA THR A 324 -25.59 14.73 1.96
C THR A 324 -26.76 14.16 1.16
N ILE A 325 -27.41 13.08 1.61
CA ILE A 325 -28.58 12.51 0.91
C ILE A 325 -29.73 13.51 0.86
N THR A 326 -30.02 14.20 1.99
CA THR A 326 -31.07 15.21 2.03
C THR A 326 -30.78 16.37 1.07
N ALA A 327 -29.53 16.82 1.02
CA ALA A 327 -29.12 17.90 0.13
C ALA A 327 -29.28 17.52 -1.36
N VAL A 328 -28.83 16.32 -1.74
CA VAL A 328 -28.91 15.82 -3.12
C VAL A 328 -30.36 15.61 -3.58
N ILE A 329 -31.23 15.07 -2.73
CA ILE A 329 -32.66 14.92 -3.06
C ILE A 329 -33.30 16.30 -3.26
N PHE A 330 -33.00 17.25 -2.37
CA PHE A 330 -33.57 18.59 -2.46
C PHE A 330 -33.13 19.31 -3.74
N THR A 331 -31.84 19.28 -4.08
CA THR A 331 -31.33 19.91 -5.31
C THR A 331 -31.90 19.25 -6.55
N PHE A 332 -32.00 17.91 -6.59
CA PHE A 332 -32.61 17.17 -7.69
C PHE A 332 -34.03 17.66 -7.98
N ILE A 333 -34.87 17.81 -6.95
CA ILE A 333 -36.25 18.28 -7.08
C ILE A 333 -36.28 19.71 -7.65
N ILE A 334 -35.46 20.61 -7.10
CA ILE A 334 -35.41 22.01 -7.53
C ILE A 334 -34.98 22.14 -8.99
N TYR A 335 -33.93 21.44 -9.42
CA TYR A 335 -33.43 21.50 -10.81
C TYR A 335 -34.47 20.98 -11.82
N ASN A 336 -35.13 19.86 -11.53
CA ASN A 336 -36.17 19.31 -12.40
C ASN A 336 -37.40 20.23 -12.45
N LEU A 337 -37.86 20.72 -11.30
CA LEU A 337 -39.01 21.63 -11.23
C LEU A 337 -38.73 22.91 -12.03
N LEU A 338 -37.56 23.51 -11.85
CA LEU A 338 -37.17 24.72 -12.59
C LEU A 338 -37.06 24.45 -14.09
N SER A 339 -36.52 23.30 -14.51
CA SER A 339 -36.43 22.92 -15.93
C SER A 339 -37.81 22.83 -16.60
N VAL A 340 -38.79 22.24 -15.92
CA VAL A 340 -40.18 22.14 -16.41
C VAL A 340 -40.84 23.51 -16.49
N LEU A 341 -40.75 24.33 -15.44
CA LEU A 341 -41.35 25.66 -15.42
C LEU A 341 -40.78 26.56 -16.51
N VAL A 342 -39.45 26.54 -16.69
CA VAL A 342 -38.77 27.30 -17.75
C VAL A 342 -39.24 26.84 -19.14
N ALA A 343 -39.30 25.53 -19.40
CA ALA A 343 -39.76 24.99 -20.68
C ALA A 343 -41.21 25.36 -21.01
N CYS A 344 -42.11 25.43 -20.02
CA CYS A 344 -43.51 25.78 -20.22
C CYS A 344 -43.77 27.28 -20.43
N SER A 345 -42.83 28.16 -20.07
CA SER A 345 -43.11 29.60 -19.89
C SER A 345 -42.28 30.55 -20.75
N CYS A 346 -41.15 30.08 -21.29
CA CYS A 346 -40.17 30.90 -22.00
C CYS A 346 -39.94 30.37 -23.42
N ASP A 347 -39.91 31.26 -24.42
CA ASP A 347 -39.58 30.85 -25.78
C ASP A 347 -38.12 30.37 -25.89
N ARG A 348 -37.88 29.38 -26.75
CA ARG A 348 -36.54 28.75 -26.95
C ARG A 348 -35.43 29.76 -27.21
N ILE A 349 -35.72 30.76 -28.05
CA ILE A 349 -34.73 31.78 -28.47
C ILE A 349 -34.27 32.60 -27.26
N LEU A 350 -35.17 32.90 -26.31
CA LEU A 350 -34.82 33.56 -25.05
C LEU A 350 -33.84 32.70 -24.25
N LEU A 351 -34.14 31.41 -24.12
CA LEU A 351 -33.33 30.46 -23.36
C LEU A 351 -31.93 30.23 -23.93
N GLN A 352 -31.78 30.31 -25.26
CA GLN A 352 -30.49 30.14 -25.92
C GLN A 352 -29.63 31.40 -25.91
N ARG A 353 -30.23 32.60 -25.90
CA ARG A 353 -29.52 33.87 -26.14
C ARG A 353 -29.38 34.79 -24.93
N ASP A 354 -30.04 34.49 -23.82
CA ASP A 354 -29.90 35.28 -22.60
C ASP A 354 -29.79 34.38 -21.35
N TYR A 355 -28.58 34.26 -20.82
CA TYR A 355 -28.30 33.58 -19.55
C TYR A 355 -28.94 34.26 -18.34
N SER A 356 -29.20 35.56 -18.43
CA SER A 356 -29.79 36.35 -17.35
C SER A 356 -31.32 36.45 -17.43
N PHE A 357 -31.99 35.68 -18.29
CA PHE A 357 -33.43 35.77 -18.51
C PHE A 357 -34.28 35.69 -17.22
N LEU A 358 -33.84 34.91 -16.20
CA LEU A 358 -34.52 34.83 -14.91
C LEU A 358 -34.58 36.17 -14.18
N ARG A 359 -33.57 37.04 -14.34
CA ARG A 359 -33.56 38.40 -13.79
C ARG A 359 -34.70 39.24 -14.36
N ASP A 360 -34.94 39.11 -15.66
CA ASP A 360 -35.90 39.94 -16.38
C ASP A 360 -37.35 39.48 -16.21
N ILE A 361 -37.56 38.21 -15.84
CA ILE A 361 -38.87 37.62 -15.52
C ILE A 361 -39.22 37.76 -14.03
N ASN A 362 -38.25 38.00 -13.15
CA ASN A 362 -38.51 38.04 -11.71
C ASN A 362 -39.40 39.23 -11.29
N VAL A 363 -40.22 39.05 -10.23
CA VAL A 363 -41.07 40.11 -9.64
C VAL A 363 -40.27 41.39 -9.35
N TRP A 364 -39.03 41.24 -8.88
CA TRP A 364 -38.09 42.34 -8.74
C TRP A 364 -36.71 41.95 -9.28
N LYS A 365 -36.26 42.64 -10.33
CA LYS A 365 -35.03 42.30 -11.08
C LYS A 365 -33.78 42.12 -10.19
N PRO A 366 -33.49 42.99 -9.19
CA PRO A 366 -32.27 42.87 -8.38
C PRO A 366 -32.16 41.59 -7.54
N PHE A 367 -33.27 40.93 -7.18
CA PHE A 367 -33.22 39.73 -6.33
C PHE A 367 -32.42 38.60 -6.98
N VAL A 368 -32.61 38.35 -8.27
CA VAL A 368 -31.88 37.28 -8.98
C VAL A 368 -30.39 37.59 -9.01
N THR A 369 -30.00 38.85 -9.27
CA THR A 369 -28.60 39.29 -9.22
C THR A 369 -27.98 39.08 -7.84
N ILE A 370 -28.70 39.42 -6.75
CA ILE A 370 -28.25 39.16 -5.37
C ILE A 370 -28.07 37.66 -5.12
N GLY A 371 -28.98 36.83 -5.63
CA GLY A 371 -28.90 35.37 -5.55
C GLY A 371 -27.68 34.81 -6.26
N VAL A 372 -27.45 35.24 -7.52
CA VAL A 372 -26.28 34.86 -8.33
C VAL A 372 -24.98 35.21 -7.60
N TYR A 373 -24.87 36.45 -7.10
CA TYR A 373 -23.66 36.90 -6.41
C TYR A 373 -23.42 36.12 -5.11
N SER A 374 -24.47 35.91 -4.31
CA SER A 374 -24.37 35.22 -3.02
C SER A 374 -24.05 33.73 -3.18
N SER A 375 -24.73 33.05 -4.11
CA SER A 375 -24.50 31.63 -4.42
C SER A 375 -23.09 31.39 -4.95
N THR A 376 -22.65 32.19 -5.93
CA THR A 376 -21.35 31.99 -6.58
C THR A 376 -20.18 32.30 -5.63
N LEU A 377 -20.30 33.36 -4.82
CA LEU A 377 -19.32 33.68 -3.78
C LEU A 377 -19.24 32.55 -2.73
N SER A 378 -20.38 32.00 -2.32
CA SER A 378 -20.41 30.89 -1.37
C SER A 378 -19.77 29.61 -1.93
N ALA A 379 -20.03 29.28 -3.19
CA ALA A 379 -19.45 28.10 -3.83
C ALA A 379 -17.93 28.24 -3.99
N ALA A 380 -17.43 29.44 -4.33
CA ALA A 380 -16.00 29.75 -4.36
C ALA A 380 -15.34 29.58 -2.98
N MET A 381 -15.93 30.15 -1.93
CA MET A 381 -15.43 29.99 -0.56
C MET A 381 -15.46 28.53 -0.08
N SER A 382 -16.53 27.79 -0.39
CA SER A 382 -16.66 26.37 -0.04
C SER A 382 -15.52 25.53 -0.63
N ASN A 383 -15.24 25.72 -1.92
CA ASN A 383 -14.16 25.02 -2.61
C ASN A 383 -12.77 25.44 -2.09
N LEU A 384 -12.55 26.72 -1.81
CA LEU A 384 -11.30 27.20 -1.23
C LEU A 384 -11.05 26.61 0.17
N ILE A 385 -12.09 26.53 1.02
CA ILE A 385 -12.00 25.88 2.33
C ILE A 385 -11.74 24.38 2.14
N GLY A 386 -12.47 23.71 1.25
CA GLY A 386 -12.28 22.30 0.93
C GLY A 386 -10.83 21.98 0.54
N ALA A 387 -10.27 22.74 -0.42
CA ALA A 387 -8.88 22.62 -0.83
C ALA A 387 -7.91 22.78 0.35
N SER A 388 -8.10 23.82 1.18
CA SER A 388 -7.21 24.08 2.31
C SER A 388 -7.21 22.96 3.37
N ARG A 389 -8.36 22.32 3.62
CA ARG A 389 -8.48 21.22 4.61
C ARG A 389 -7.85 19.93 4.09
N ILE A 390 -8.03 19.64 2.81
CA ILE A 390 -7.40 18.48 2.15
C ILE A 390 -5.87 18.66 2.18
N LEU A 391 -5.38 19.84 1.80
CA LEU A 391 -3.95 20.16 1.81
C LEU A 391 -3.35 20.07 3.21
N TYR A 392 -4.06 20.58 4.22
CA TYR A 392 -3.65 20.47 5.63
C TYR A 392 -3.54 19.02 6.08
N ALA A 393 -4.52 18.17 5.71
CA ALA A 393 -4.52 16.77 6.08
C ALA A 393 -3.43 15.96 5.35
N LEU A 394 -3.21 16.22 4.05
CA LEU A 394 -2.08 15.69 3.28
C LEU A 394 -0.73 16.06 3.90
N ALA A 395 -0.59 17.32 4.35
CA ALA A 395 0.62 17.78 5.02
C ALA A 395 0.83 17.05 6.36
N ARG A 396 -0.23 16.84 7.15
CA ARG A 396 -0.18 16.14 8.44
C ARG A 396 0.24 14.67 8.30
N ASP A 397 -0.08 14.04 7.19
CA ASP A 397 0.31 12.66 6.87
C ASP A 397 1.78 12.53 6.38
N ASP A 398 2.55 13.63 6.33
CA ASP A 398 3.98 13.66 5.95
C ASP A 398 4.31 13.01 4.59
N LEU A 399 3.32 12.91 3.70
CA LEU A 399 3.44 12.17 2.43
C LEU A 399 4.53 12.71 1.50
N PHE A 400 4.81 14.01 1.57
CA PHE A 400 5.85 14.70 0.78
C PHE A 400 6.95 15.32 1.66
N GLY A 401 7.07 14.88 2.91
CA GLY A 401 8.07 15.35 3.87
C GLY A 401 8.17 16.89 3.95
N LYS A 402 9.36 17.43 3.65
CA LYS A 402 9.70 18.85 3.84
C LYS A 402 8.92 19.83 2.95
N VAL A 403 8.40 19.40 1.80
CA VAL A 403 7.74 20.29 0.82
C VAL A 403 6.41 20.85 1.36
N LEU A 404 5.61 20.00 2.02
CA LEU A 404 4.32 20.41 2.59
C LEU A 404 4.40 20.83 4.07
N PHE A 405 5.60 20.84 4.67
CA PHE A 405 5.76 21.20 6.09
C PHE A 405 5.15 22.57 6.47
N PRO A 406 5.27 23.64 5.66
CA PRO A 406 4.66 24.93 5.99
C PRO A 406 3.13 24.86 6.13
N ALA A 407 2.47 23.99 5.37
CA ALA A 407 1.02 23.83 5.35
C ALA A 407 0.45 23.30 6.68
N LYS A 408 1.28 22.69 7.54
CA LYS A 408 0.91 22.19 8.87
C LYS A 408 0.61 23.29 9.89
N LYS A 409 1.04 24.54 9.65
CA LYS A 409 0.89 25.63 10.64
C LYS A 409 -0.58 26.02 10.82
N THR A 410 -1.06 25.93 12.05
CA THR A 410 -2.43 26.32 12.45
C THR A 410 -2.43 27.62 13.26
N SER A 411 -3.54 28.34 13.20
CA SER A 411 -3.85 29.46 14.08
C SER A 411 -4.24 28.95 15.48
N HIS A 412 -4.27 29.84 16.47
CA HIS A 412 -4.71 29.56 17.84
C HIS A 412 -6.15 29.00 17.90
N SER A 413 -6.98 29.31 16.89
CA SER A 413 -8.35 28.79 16.75
C SER A 413 -8.44 27.42 16.05
N GLY A 414 -7.31 26.79 15.70
CA GLY A 414 -7.27 25.53 14.94
C GLY A 414 -7.45 25.69 13.42
N ASN A 415 -7.48 26.92 12.90
CA ASN A 415 -7.60 27.18 11.45
C ASN A 415 -6.22 27.07 10.73
N PRO A 416 -6.04 26.21 9.70
CA PRO A 416 -4.78 26.06 8.97
C PRO A 416 -4.57 27.19 7.96
N TRP A 417 -4.21 28.37 8.47
CA TRP A 417 -4.12 29.60 7.68
C TRP A 417 -3.09 29.53 6.54
N VAL A 418 -1.97 28.81 6.73
CA VAL A 418 -0.96 28.64 5.66
C VAL A 418 -1.51 27.79 4.51
N SER A 419 -2.28 26.74 4.82
CA SER A 419 -2.94 25.91 3.80
C SER A 419 -3.98 26.71 3.01
N VAL A 420 -4.69 27.64 3.66
CA VAL A 420 -5.64 28.53 2.99
C VAL A 420 -4.91 29.47 2.02
N ILE A 421 -3.82 30.10 2.44
CA ILE A 421 -3.02 30.99 1.59
C ILE A 421 -2.42 30.22 0.40
N LEU A 422 -1.88 29.03 0.62
CA LEU A 422 -1.31 28.22 -0.47
C LEU A 422 -2.39 27.81 -1.49
N SER A 423 -3.57 27.44 -1.00
CA SER A 423 -4.72 27.11 -1.88
C SER A 423 -5.15 28.34 -2.68
N TRP A 424 -5.24 29.52 -2.05
CA TRP A 424 -5.57 30.77 -2.73
C TRP A 424 -4.54 31.15 -3.80
N PHE A 425 -3.25 30.96 -3.51
CA PHE A 425 -2.19 31.19 -4.48
C PHE A 425 -2.35 30.30 -5.73
N LEU A 426 -2.68 29.02 -5.54
CA LEU A 426 -2.96 28.13 -6.68
C LEU A 426 -4.25 28.50 -7.42
N VAL A 427 -5.30 28.95 -6.71
CA VAL A 427 -6.52 29.49 -7.35
C VAL A 427 -6.15 30.68 -8.24
N GLN A 428 -5.30 31.59 -7.74
CA GLN A 428 -4.82 32.73 -8.52
C GLN A 428 -4.05 32.30 -9.77
N LEU A 429 -3.21 31.25 -9.70
CA LEU A 429 -2.54 30.69 -10.87
C LEU A 429 -3.52 30.17 -11.93
N VAL A 430 -4.62 29.52 -11.51
CA VAL A 430 -5.67 29.05 -12.43
C VAL A 430 -6.41 30.22 -13.08
N LEU A 431 -6.63 31.33 -12.34
CA LEU A 431 -7.29 32.52 -12.89
C LEU A 431 -6.52 33.17 -14.06
N PHE A 432 -5.19 33.05 -14.10
CA PHE A 432 -4.39 33.51 -15.26
C PHE A 432 -4.68 32.74 -16.56
N SER A 433 -5.36 31.60 -16.51
CA SER A 433 -5.78 30.90 -17.74
C SER A 433 -6.91 31.64 -18.47
N GLY A 434 -7.73 32.42 -17.75
CA GLY A 434 -8.75 33.34 -18.30
C GLY A 434 -9.91 32.73 -19.08
N LYS A 435 -9.86 31.45 -19.44
CA LYS A 435 -10.87 30.78 -20.30
C LYS A 435 -11.82 29.93 -19.46
N LEU A 436 -13.00 30.46 -19.17
CA LEU A 436 -14.02 29.82 -18.34
C LEU A 436 -14.42 28.43 -18.84
N ASN A 437 -14.69 28.25 -20.14
CA ASN A 437 -15.13 26.96 -20.70
C ASN A 437 -14.07 25.86 -20.61
N THR A 438 -12.79 26.22 -20.81
CA THR A 438 -11.68 25.27 -20.69
C THR A 438 -11.53 24.82 -19.23
N ILE A 439 -11.58 25.78 -18.29
CA ILE A 439 -11.53 25.48 -16.85
C ILE A 439 -12.73 24.62 -16.44
N ALA A 440 -13.93 24.91 -16.92
CA ALA A 440 -15.15 24.15 -16.62
C ALA A 440 -15.06 22.67 -17.04
N SER A 441 -14.49 22.42 -18.22
CA SER A 441 -14.29 21.06 -18.72
C SER A 441 -13.28 20.29 -17.86
N ILE A 442 -12.16 20.94 -17.50
CA ILE A 442 -11.11 20.33 -16.66
C ILE A 442 -11.64 20.04 -15.25
N VAL A 443 -12.33 21.00 -14.62
CA VAL A 443 -12.94 20.86 -13.29
C VAL A 443 -13.90 19.67 -13.26
N THR A 444 -14.76 19.56 -14.26
CA THR A 444 -15.73 18.46 -14.37
C THR A 444 -15.03 17.10 -14.46
N ILE A 445 -14.00 17.00 -15.29
CA ILE A 445 -13.21 15.76 -15.44
C ILE A 445 -12.50 15.41 -14.13
N PHE A 446 -11.91 16.38 -13.43
CA PHE A 446 -11.27 16.14 -12.13
C PHE A 446 -12.28 15.66 -11.06
N PHE A 447 -13.47 16.25 -10.97
CA PHE A 447 -14.49 15.77 -10.03
C PHE A 447 -15.01 14.37 -10.39
N LEU A 448 -15.29 14.09 -11.67
CA LEU A 448 -15.69 12.75 -12.12
C LEU A 448 -14.61 11.71 -11.81
N LEU A 449 -13.35 12.06 -12.01
CA LEU A 449 -12.21 11.18 -11.72
C LEU A 449 -12.06 10.92 -10.21
N VAL A 450 -12.25 11.93 -9.37
CA VAL A 450 -12.26 11.76 -7.90
C VAL A 450 -13.44 10.89 -7.46
N TYR A 451 -14.62 11.07 -8.03
CA TYR A 451 -15.81 10.25 -7.74
C TYR A 451 -15.58 8.79 -8.13
N ALA A 452 -15.07 8.54 -9.34
CA ALA A 452 -14.67 7.20 -9.79
C ALA A 452 -13.62 6.57 -8.85
N ALA A 453 -12.64 7.34 -8.38
CA ALA A 453 -11.61 6.81 -7.50
C ALA A 453 -12.14 6.47 -6.10
N VAL A 454 -13.10 7.25 -5.57
CA VAL A 454 -13.80 6.95 -4.31
C VAL A 454 -14.66 5.70 -4.44
N ASP A 455 -15.33 5.51 -5.57
CA ASP A 455 -16.11 4.30 -5.83
C ASP A 455 -15.20 3.06 -6.00
N LEU A 456 -14.08 3.20 -6.72
CA LEU A 456 -13.06 2.15 -6.88
C LEU A 456 -12.44 1.73 -5.54
N ALA A 457 -12.17 2.71 -4.70
CA ALA A 457 -11.68 2.51 -3.34
C ALA A 457 -12.62 1.66 -2.48
N CYS A 458 -13.90 2.00 -2.45
CA CYS A 458 -14.92 1.20 -1.75
C CYS A 458 -15.03 -0.21 -2.31
N LEU A 459 -15.02 -0.34 -3.64
CA LEU A 459 -15.07 -1.63 -4.31
C LEU A 459 -13.88 -2.52 -3.91
N ALA A 460 -12.67 -1.95 -3.89
CA ALA A 460 -11.46 -2.67 -3.50
C ALA A 460 -11.52 -3.15 -2.05
N LEU A 461 -12.04 -2.34 -1.13
CA LEU A 461 -12.21 -2.70 0.29
C LEU A 461 -13.20 -3.84 0.50
N GLU A 462 -14.33 -3.80 -0.20
CA GLU A 462 -15.37 -4.83 -0.15
C GLU A 462 -14.86 -6.15 -0.74
N TRP A 463 -14.21 -6.11 -1.90
CA TRP A 463 -13.63 -7.30 -2.55
C TRP A 463 -12.45 -7.89 -1.78
N ALA A 464 -11.65 -7.06 -1.09
CA ALA A 464 -10.62 -7.53 -0.18
C ALA A 464 -11.20 -8.22 1.06
N SER A 465 -12.50 -8.02 1.33
CA SER A 465 -13.14 -8.38 2.59
C SER A 465 -12.30 -7.92 3.79
N ALA A 466 -11.80 -6.67 3.72
CA ALA A 466 -10.91 -6.12 4.71
C ALA A 466 -11.61 -6.10 6.09
N PRO A 467 -11.06 -6.74 7.14
CA PRO A 467 -11.75 -6.86 8.42
C PRO A 467 -12.07 -5.52 9.10
N ASN A 468 -11.30 -4.48 8.77
CA ASN A 468 -11.45 -3.12 9.27
C ASN A 468 -12.48 -2.31 8.48
N PHE A 469 -12.98 -2.83 7.35
CA PHE A 469 -14.04 -2.23 6.57
C PHE A 469 -15.38 -2.85 6.98
N ARG A 470 -16.11 -2.14 7.85
CA ARG A 470 -17.42 -2.56 8.39
C ARG A 470 -18.41 -1.40 8.30
N PRO A 471 -18.82 -0.99 7.09
CA PRO A 471 -19.77 0.11 6.93
C PRO A 471 -21.09 -0.24 7.62
N THR A 472 -21.59 0.65 8.49
CA THR A 472 -22.91 0.48 9.12
C THR A 472 -24.06 0.95 8.21
N PHE A 473 -23.72 1.60 7.08
CA PHE A 473 -24.68 2.08 6.10
C PHE A 473 -25.24 0.94 5.22
N ARG A 474 -26.55 0.73 5.26
CA ARG A 474 -27.23 -0.45 4.68
C ARG A 474 -27.39 -0.44 3.16
N TYR A 475 -27.43 0.72 2.52
CA TYR A 475 -27.71 0.84 1.07
C TYR A 475 -26.45 0.74 0.20
N PHE A 476 -25.30 0.45 0.81
CA PHE A 476 -24.04 0.27 0.13
C PHE A 476 -23.90 -1.19 -0.36
N THR A 477 -23.51 -1.36 -1.63
CA THR A 477 -23.16 -2.67 -2.21
C THR A 477 -21.99 -2.53 -3.19
N TRP A 478 -21.31 -3.63 -3.53
CA TRP A 478 -20.27 -3.59 -4.56
C TRP A 478 -20.82 -3.19 -5.95
N HIS A 479 -22.07 -3.53 -6.24
CA HIS A 479 -22.74 -3.17 -7.50
C HIS A 479 -22.89 -1.65 -7.67
N THR A 480 -23.27 -0.94 -6.61
CA THR A 480 -23.42 0.52 -6.65
C THR A 480 -22.10 1.20 -6.95
N CYS A 481 -20.97 0.70 -6.42
CA CYS A 481 -19.65 1.22 -6.74
C CYS A 481 -19.27 0.99 -8.20
N VAL A 482 -19.50 -0.22 -8.73
CA VAL A 482 -19.21 -0.53 -10.15
C VAL A 482 -20.03 0.37 -11.09
N LEU A 483 -21.32 0.59 -10.80
CA LEU A 483 -22.17 1.49 -11.58
C LEU A 483 -21.67 2.95 -11.52
N GLY A 484 -21.21 3.41 -10.34
CA GLY A 484 -20.59 4.73 -10.18
C GLY A 484 -19.31 4.88 -11.02
N ILE A 485 -18.39 3.91 -10.95
CA ILE A 485 -17.13 3.91 -11.72
C ILE A 485 -17.42 3.94 -13.22
N VAL A 486 -18.31 3.08 -13.70
CA VAL A 486 -18.67 3.01 -15.13
C VAL A 486 -19.35 4.31 -15.57
N GLY A 487 -20.29 4.84 -14.79
CA GLY A 487 -20.96 6.10 -15.09
C GLY A 487 -19.98 7.28 -15.17
N CYS A 488 -19.08 7.41 -14.19
CA CYS A 488 -18.04 8.44 -14.20
C CYS A 488 -17.09 8.28 -15.39
N ALA A 489 -16.63 7.07 -15.70
CA ALA A 489 -15.70 6.80 -16.80
C ALA A 489 -16.34 7.15 -18.16
N VAL A 490 -17.56 6.68 -18.40
CA VAL A 490 -18.29 6.96 -19.65
C VAL A 490 -18.46 8.47 -19.84
N MET A 491 -18.97 9.18 -18.84
CA MET A 491 -19.19 10.63 -18.96
C MET A 491 -17.89 11.41 -19.11
N MET A 492 -16.81 11.01 -18.44
CA MET A 492 -15.51 11.66 -18.54
C MET A 492 -14.94 11.59 -19.96
N PHE A 493 -14.99 10.42 -20.61
CA PHE A 493 -14.54 10.25 -22.00
C PHE A 493 -15.47 10.91 -23.03
N LEU A 494 -16.78 10.97 -22.75
CA LEU A 494 -17.74 11.68 -23.59
C LEU A 494 -17.52 13.20 -23.59
N ILE A 495 -17.12 13.79 -22.45
CA ILE A 495 -16.86 15.23 -22.34
C ILE A 495 -15.62 15.61 -23.15
N ASN A 496 -14.48 15.00 -22.84
CA ASN A 496 -13.25 15.22 -23.59
C ASN A 496 -12.25 14.08 -23.36
N ALA A 497 -12.06 13.25 -24.38
CA ALA A 497 -11.17 12.09 -24.29
C ALA A 497 -9.70 12.45 -23.99
N ILE A 498 -9.20 13.59 -24.50
CA ILE A 498 -7.80 14.01 -24.34
C ILE A 498 -7.54 14.39 -22.89
N TYR A 499 -8.37 15.28 -22.34
CA TYR A 499 -8.25 15.70 -20.93
C TYR A 499 -8.55 14.54 -19.97
N ALA A 500 -9.48 13.65 -20.32
CA ALA A 500 -9.76 12.44 -19.57
C ALA A 500 -8.52 11.52 -19.48
N SER A 501 -7.92 11.18 -20.62
CA SER A 501 -6.72 10.31 -20.65
C SER A 501 -5.53 10.96 -19.93
N ALA A 502 -5.34 12.26 -20.09
CA ALA A 502 -4.28 13.00 -19.41
C ALA A 502 -4.48 13.00 -17.88
N SER A 503 -5.72 13.16 -17.41
CA SER A 503 -6.04 13.17 -15.98
C SER A 503 -5.87 11.78 -15.34
N ILE A 504 -6.28 10.71 -16.03
CA ILE A 504 -6.03 9.33 -15.56
C ILE A 504 -4.52 9.06 -15.51
N ALA A 505 -3.77 9.40 -16.56
CA ALA A 505 -2.32 9.22 -16.59
C ALA A 505 -1.63 9.99 -15.46
N PHE A 506 -2.08 11.23 -15.20
CA PHE A 506 -1.59 12.03 -14.08
C PHE A 506 -1.93 11.40 -12.72
N MET A 507 -3.11 10.80 -12.55
CA MET A 507 -3.46 10.07 -11.32
C MET A 507 -2.55 8.86 -11.10
N LEU A 508 -2.32 8.06 -12.14
CA LEU A 508 -1.47 6.87 -12.08
C LEU A 508 -0.01 7.25 -11.79
N LEU A 509 0.47 8.35 -12.39
CA LEU A 509 1.79 8.90 -12.08
C LEU A 509 1.90 9.32 -10.61
N LEU A 510 0.88 10.00 -10.07
CA LEU A 510 0.85 10.37 -8.66
C LEU A 510 0.85 9.13 -7.75
N LEU A 511 0.11 8.08 -8.12
CA LEU A 511 0.08 6.82 -7.37
C LEU A 511 1.45 6.15 -7.35
N LEU A 512 2.12 6.05 -8.51
CA LEU A 512 3.46 5.49 -8.62
C LEU A 512 4.49 6.34 -7.85
N LEU A 513 4.40 7.66 -7.98
CA LEU A 513 5.28 8.59 -7.28
C LEU A 513 5.13 8.45 -5.77
N ILE A 514 3.90 8.44 -5.25
CA ILE A 514 3.65 8.28 -3.82
C ILE A 514 4.09 6.89 -3.35
N HIS A 515 3.87 5.83 -4.12
CA HIS A 515 4.37 4.50 -3.77
C HIS A 515 5.89 4.47 -3.57
N TYR A 516 6.66 5.20 -4.39
CA TYR A 516 8.11 5.28 -4.26
C TYR A 516 8.58 6.26 -3.16
N LEU A 517 7.89 7.39 -2.97
CA LEU A 517 8.28 8.44 -2.03
C LEU A 517 7.76 8.23 -0.62
N SER A 518 6.65 7.50 -0.45
CA SER A 518 5.98 7.39 0.84
C SER A 518 6.85 6.59 1.81
N PRO A 519 7.16 7.13 2.99
CA PRO A 519 7.84 6.37 4.03
C PRO A 519 6.94 5.23 4.51
N THR A 520 7.55 4.20 5.12
CA THR A 520 6.81 3.12 5.78
C THR A 520 5.88 3.71 6.84
N SER A 521 4.58 3.72 6.57
CA SER A 521 3.58 4.28 7.46
C SER A 521 3.23 3.27 8.55
N SER A 522 3.05 3.76 9.78
CA SER A 522 2.64 2.94 10.93
C SER A 522 1.19 2.48 10.87
N TRP A 523 0.38 3.04 9.96
CA TRP A 523 -1.02 2.69 9.79
C TRP A 523 -1.13 1.90 8.48
N GLY A 524 -1.55 0.63 8.60
CA GLY A 524 -1.36 -0.40 7.58
C GLY A 524 -1.87 -0.06 6.17
N TYR A 525 -1.34 -0.80 5.20
CA TYR A 525 -1.64 -0.61 3.77
C TYR A 525 -2.78 -1.52 3.31
N ILE A 526 -3.71 -1.01 2.50
CA ILE A 526 -4.72 -1.88 1.85
C ILE A 526 -4.06 -2.92 0.95
N SER A 527 -2.93 -2.58 0.33
CA SER A 527 -2.15 -3.48 -0.50
C SER A 527 -1.72 -4.71 0.29
N GLN A 528 -1.32 -4.56 1.56
CA GLN A 528 -0.99 -5.69 2.44
C GLN A 528 -2.21 -6.56 2.76
N ALA A 529 -3.39 -5.96 2.99
CA ALA A 529 -4.62 -6.72 3.23
C ALA A 529 -5.02 -7.55 1.99
N LEU A 530 -4.93 -6.95 0.80
CA LEU A 530 -5.14 -7.65 -0.48
C LEU A 530 -4.13 -8.78 -0.69
N ILE A 531 -2.85 -8.54 -0.42
CA ILE A 531 -1.79 -9.55 -0.49
C ILE A 531 -2.09 -10.70 0.48
N PHE A 532 -2.45 -10.41 1.72
CA PHE A 532 -2.76 -11.43 2.72
C PHE A 532 -3.94 -12.31 2.27
N HIS A 533 -5.03 -11.68 1.80
CA HIS A 533 -6.19 -12.42 1.30
C HIS A 533 -5.80 -13.33 0.11
N GLN A 534 -4.99 -12.80 -0.81
CA GLN A 534 -4.53 -13.53 -1.98
C GLN A 534 -3.60 -14.70 -1.62
N VAL A 535 -2.62 -14.46 -0.74
CA VAL A 535 -1.68 -15.48 -0.24
C VAL A 535 -2.43 -16.58 0.50
N ARG A 536 -3.37 -16.23 1.39
CA ARG A 536 -4.21 -17.22 2.08
C ARG A 536 -5.00 -18.08 1.09
N LYS A 537 -5.65 -17.46 0.10
CA LYS A 537 -6.42 -18.18 -0.92
C LYS A 537 -5.52 -19.14 -1.71
N TYR A 538 -4.33 -18.70 -2.12
CA TYR A 538 -3.38 -19.55 -2.82
C TYR A 538 -2.83 -20.68 -1.95
N LEU A 539 -2.57 -20.44 -0.66
CA LEU A 539 -2.15 -21.49 0.27
C LEU A 539 -3.26 -22.53 0.51
N LEU A 540 -4.53 -22.13 0.52
CA LEU A 540 -5.66 -23.05 0.60
C LEU A 540 -5.86 -23.85 -0.70
N MET A 541 -5.55 -23.27 -1.85
CA MET A 541 -5.57 -23.98 -3.14
C MET A 541 -4.41 -24.99 -3.28
N LEU A 542 -3.33 -24.81 -2.52
CA LEU A 542 -2.19 -25.73 -2.48
C LEU A 542 -2.52 -26.95 -1.60
N ASP A 543 -3.19 -27.93 -2.19
CA ASP A 543 -3.63 -29.17 -1.51
C ASP A 543 -2.48 -30.19 -1.37
N VAL A 544 -2.07 -30.45 -0.13
CA VAL A 544 -1.01 -31.44 0.23
C VAL A 544 -1.36 -32.85 -0.24
N ARG A 545 -2.66 -33.19 -0.33
CA ARG A 545 -3.08 -34.53 -0.76
C ARG A 545 -2.76 -34.82 -2.22
N LYS A 546 -2.47 -33.78 -3.02
CA LYS A 546 -2.12 -33.89 -4.44
C LYS A 546 -0.61 -33.80 -4.68
N ASP A 547 0.21 -34.01 -3.64
CA ASP A 547 1.66 -34.01 -3.77
C ASP A 547 2.13 -35.05 -4.79
N HIS A 548 2.87 -34.58 -5.80
CA HIS A 548 3.42 -35.40 -6.87
C HIS A 548 4.89 -35.06 -7.08
N VAL A 549 5.71 -36.07 -7.41
CA VAL A 549 7.17 -35.94 -7.63
C VAL A 549 7.53 -34.85 -8.64
N LYS A 550 6.67 -34.61 -9.62
CA LYS A 550 6.80 -33.56 -10.66
C LYS A 550 6.82 -32.14 -10.10
N PHE A 551 6.10 -31.92 -9.00
CA PHE A 551 6.00 -30.63 -8.32
C PHE A 551 6.99 -30.51 -7.16
N TRP A 552 7.81 -31.53 -6.92
CA TRP A 552 8.82 -31.48 -5.88
C TRP A 552 9.77 -30.29 -6.08
N ARG A 553 10.05 -29.59 -4.98
CA ARG A 553 10.99 -28.47 -4.90
C ARG A 553 11.77 -28.60 -3.59
N PRO A 554 13.03 -28.13 -3.53
CA PRO A 554 13.77 -28.10 -2.28
C PRO A 554 13.12 -27.08 -1.33
N GLN A 555 12.53 -27.55 -0.24
CA GLN A 555 11.94 -26.72 0.81
C GLN A 555 12.82 -26.87 2.05
N VAL A 556 13.69 -25.90 2.27
CA VAL A 556 14.84 -26.03 3.17
C VAL A 556 14.56 -25.36 4.51
N LEU A 557 14.79 -26.09 5.60
CA LEU A 557 14.96 -25.55 6.95
C LEU A 557 16.46 -25.62 7.30
N LEU A 558 17.12 -24.47 7.36
CA LEU A 558 18.52 -24.37 7.78
C LEU A 558 18.57 -24.00 9.26
N MET A 559 19.16 -24.87 10.07
CA MET A 559 19.41 -24.57 11.48
C MET A 559 20.70 -23.78 11.61
N VAL A 560 20.58 -22.59 12.20
CA VAL A 560 21.69 -21.66 12.43
C VAL A 560 21.87 -21.46 13.92
N SER A 561 23.05 -21.81 14.43
CA SER A 561 23.43 -21.54 15.83
C SER A 561 23.81 -20.08 16.03
N ASN A 562 24.69 -19.55 15.18
CA ASN A 562 25.05 -18.13 15.19
C ASN A 562 25.21 -17.63 13.73
N PRO A 563 24.46 -16.60 13.31
CA PRO A 563 24.51 -16.07 11.95
C PRO A 563 25.89 -15.52 11.56
N ARG A 564 26.66 -14.98 12.52
CA ARG A 564 28.02 -14.45 12.31
C ARG A 564 28.97 -15.48 11.72
N SER A 565 28.88 -16.72 12.20
CA SER A 565 29.71 -17.84 11.74
C SER A 565 29.23 -18.50 10.45
N SER A 566 27.94 -18.38 10.14
CA SER A 566 27.25 -19.20 9.14
C SER A 566 26.79 -18.41 7.91
N ALA A 567 27.15 -17.13 7.78
CA ALA A 567 26.81 -16.30 6.63
C ALA A 567 27.16 -16.94 5.27
N GLY A 568 28.30 -17.63 5.17
CA GLY A 568 28.70 -18.38 3.97
C GLY A 568 27.76 -19.54 3.65
N LEU A 569 27.27 -20.24 4.67
CA LEU A 569 26.29 -21.33 4.51
C LEU A 569 24.91 -20.76 4.13
N ILE A 570 24.48 -19.69 4.79
CA ILE A 570 23.17 -19.05 4.55
C ILE A 570 23.05 -18.60 3.09
N THR A 571 24.11 -17.98 2.55
CA THR A 571 24.16 -17.49 1.16
C THR A 571 24.24 -18.64 0.15
N PHE A 572 24.96 -19.71 0.46
CA PHE A 572 25.05 -20.89 -0.38
C PHE A 572 23.72 -21.66 -0.47
N ILE A 573 23.03 -21.84 0.65
CA ILE A 573 21.71 -22.52 0.65
C ILE A 573 20.67 -21.71 -0.12
N ASN A 574 20.76 -20.38 -0.12
CA ASN A 574 19.92 -19.53 -0.97
C ASN A 574 20.10 -19.81 -2.47
N ASP A 575 21.29 -20.26 -2.90
CA ASP A 575 21.50 -20.72 -4.28
C ASP A 575 20.87 -22.10 -4.49
N ILE A 576 21.16 -23.09 -3.62
CA ILE A 576 20.63 -24.46 -3.74
C ILE A 576 19.10 -24.49 -3.74
N LYS A 577 18.44 -23.66 -2.93
CA LYS A 577 16.98 -23.66 -2.86
C LYS A 577 16.32 -23.12 -4.14
N LYS A 578 17.05 -22.35 -4.97
CA LYS A 578 16.55 -21.74 -6.22
C LYS A 578 15.24 -20.96 -6.01
N SER A 579 14.09 -21.57 -6.29
CA SER A 579 12.74 -20.99 -6.14
C SER A 579 11.90 -21.66 -5.05
N GLY A 580 12.47 -22.58 -4.28
CA GLY A 580 11.81 -23.28 -3.20
C GLY A 580 11.71 -22.45 -1.92
N LEU A 581 11.02 -23.01 -0.93
CA LEU A 581 10.90 -22.44 0.41
C LEU A 581 12.26 -22.47 1.11
N TYR A 582 12.60 -21.39 1.80
CA TYR A 582 13.80 -21.33 2.63
C TYR A 582 13.44 -20.71 3.97
N VAL A 583 13.67 -21.46 5.05
CA VAL A 583 13.41 -21.07 6.43
C VAL A 583 14.73 -21.14 7.21
N LEU A 584 15.09 -20.05 7.87
CA LEU A 584 16.16 -19.97 8.83
C LEU A 584 15.59 -20.30 10.21
N GLY A 585 16.07 -21.39 10.80
CA GLY A 585 15.69 -21.84 12.13
C GLY A 585 16.77 -21.51 13.16
N HIS A 586 16.38 -20.91 14.28
CA HIS A 586 17.27 -20.73 15.43
C HIS A 586 16.57 -21.18 16.71
N VAL A 587 17.32 -21.85 17.59
CA VAL A 587 16.83 -22.31 18.89
C VAL A 587 17.61 -21.58 19.97
N GLN A 588 16.90 -20.77 20.74
CA GLN A 588 17.40 -20.14 21.95
C GLN A 588 17.12 -21.08 23.12
N LEU A 589 18.14 -21.34 23.95
CA LEU A 589 17.97 -22.08 25.18
C LEU A 589 17.45 -21.14 26.27
N GLY A 590 16.39 -21.55 26.95
CA GLY A 590 15.81 -20.81 28.06
C GLY A 590 14.40 -21.30 28.36
N ASP A 591 13.95 -20.98 29.57
CA ASP A 591 12.60 -21.26 30.05
C ASP A 591 11.83 -19.94 30.15
N LEU A 592 10.65 -19.89 29.53
CA LEU A 592 9.84 -18.67 29.45
C LEU A 592 9.36 -18.22 30.82
N ASP A 593 9.12 -19.15 31.75
CA ASP A 593 8.65 -18.83 33.11
C ASP A 593 9.68 -18.03 33.92
N THR A 594 10.96 -18.11 33.53
CA THR A 594 12.07 -17.42 34.20
C THR A 594 12.34 -16.01 33.65
N LEU A 595 11.75 -15.66 32.50
CA LEU A 595 12.03 -14.43 31.78
C LEU A 595 10.86 -13.43 31.89
N PRO A 596 11.12 -12.12 32.08
CA PRO A 596 10.07 -11.12 32.24
C PRO A 596 9.28 -10.86 30.94
N SER A 597 9.86 -11.16 29.78
CA SER A 597 9.29 -10.99 28.45
C SER A 597 9.96 -11.94 27.44
N ASP A 598 9.33 -12.15 26.29
CA ASP A 598 9.87 -12.99 25.23
C ASP A 598 11.16 -12.37 24.65
N PRO A 599 12.34 -13.01 24.80
CA PRO A 599 13.60 -12.51 24.28
C PRO A 599 13.69 -12.62 22.74
N LEU A 600 12.82 -13.41 22.09
CA LEU A 600 12.88 -13.65 20.66
C LEU A 600 12.37 -12.46 19.85
N GLN A 601 11.48 -11.65 20.41
CA GLN A 601 10.88 -10.52 19.69
C GLN A 601 11.92 -9.48 19.28
N SER A 602 12.87 -9.14 20.17
CA SER A 602 13.96 -8.21 19.87
C SER A 602 14.99 -8.79 18.90
N GLN A 603 15.22 -10.10 18.98
CA GLN A 603 16.12 -10.80 18.05
C GLN A 603 15.50 -10.90 16.65
N TYR A 604 14.18 -11.06 16.53
CA TYR A 604 13.49 -11.24 15.26
C TYR A 604 13.80 -10.11 14.26
N ASP A 605 13.75 -8.86 14.72
CA ASP A 605 14.08 -7.69 13.89
C ASP A 605 15.55 -7.71 13.41
N SER A 606 16.47 -8.19 14.26
CA SER A 606 17.89 -8.37 13.88
C SER A 606 18.09 -9.48 12.84
N TRP A 607 17.28 -10.54 12.90
CA TRP A 607 17.31 -11.59 11.87
C TRP A 607 16.69 -11.13 10.54
N LEU A 608 15.64 -10.29 10.58
CA LEU A 608 15.08 -9.68 9.37
C LEU A 608 16.09 -8.72 8.71
N SER A 609 16.77 -7.88 9.50
CA SER A 609 17.81 -6.98 8.97
C SER A 609 18.98 -7.75 8.36
N LEU A 610 19.35 -8.91 8.93
CA LEU A 610 20.35 -9.81 8.34
C LEU A 610 19.89 -10.38 6.99
N VAL A 611 18.62 -10.80 6.89
CA VAL A 611 18.04 -11.32 5.63
C VAL A 611 18.09 -10.25 4.53
N ASP A 612 17.77 -9.01 4.87
CA ASP A 612 17.84 -7.87 3.97
C ASP A 612 19.29 -7.53 3.58
N HIS A 613 20.21 -7.52 4.56
CA HIS A 613 21.64 -7.26 4.34
C HIS A 613 22.29 -8.31 3.43
N LEU A 614 21.99 -9.60 3.62
CA LEU A 614 22.48 -10.68 2.76
C LEU A 614 21.72 -10.79 1.43
N ASN A 615 20.64 -10.01 1.25
CA ASN A 615 19.74 -10.04 0.09
C ASN A 615 19.26 -11.47 -0.24
N ILE A 616 18.85 -12.21 0.78
CA ILE A 616 18.35 -13.58 0.66
C ILE A 616 16.83 -13.60 0.76
N LYS A 617 16.20 -14.57 0.09
CA LYS A 617 14.74 -14.74 0.16
C LYS A 617 14.43 -15.87 1.12
N ALA A 618 14.40 -15.58 2.42
CA ALA A 618 14.18 -16.55 3.49
C ALA A 618 13.14 -16.07 4.50
N PHE A 619 12.43 -17.00 5.12
CA PHE A 619 11.62 -16.75 6.31
C PHE A 619 12.46 -17.06 7.56
N VAL A 620 12.20 -16.37 8.66
CA VAL A 620 12.89 -16.60 9.94
C VAL A 620 11.91 -17.23 10.92
N ASN A 621 12.30 -18.36 11.51
CA ASN A 621 11.58 -19.01 12.60
C ASN A 621 12.52 -19.16 13.81
N LEU A 622 12.23 -18.44 14.88
CA LEU A 622 12.93 -18.54 16.15
C LEU A 622 12.10 -19.39 17.12
N THR A 623 12.74 -20.19 17.97
CA THR A 623 12.05 -21.01 18.98
C THR A 623 12.83 -21.02 20.28
N LEU A 624 12.11 -20.91 21.39
CA LEU A 624 12.64 -21.05 22.75
C LEU A 624 12.36 -22.49 23.22
N ALA A 625 13.38 -23.19 23.73
CA ALA A 625 13.24 -24.55 24.25
C ALA A 625 14.33 -24.91 25.27
N ASP A 626 14.04 -25.87 26.15
CA ASP A 626 14.96 -26.35 27.19
C ASP A 626 16.19 -27.08 26.61
N SER A 627 16.03 -27.68 25.43
CA SER A 627 17.09 -28.39 24.71
C SER A 627 17.01 -28.10 23.22
N VAL A 628 18.18 -28.00 22.60
CA VAL A 628 18.32 -27.80 21.15
C VAL A 628 17.60 -28.90 20.36
N ARG A 629 17.61 -30.14 20.85
CA ARG A 629 16.93 -31.27 20.21
C ARG A 629 15.41 -31.05 20.18
N HIS A 630 14.80 -30.69 21.30
CA HIS A 630 13.37 -30.42 21.39
C HIS A 630 12.98 -29.19 20.54
N GLY A 631 13.79 -28.12 20.58
CA GLY A 631 13.56 -26.95 19.73
C GLY A 631 13.60 -27.26 18.23
N ILE A 632 14.55 -28.09 17.78
CA ILE A 632 14.61 -28.54 16.38
C ILE A 632 13.42 -29.43 16.02
N GLN A 633 13.00 -30.33 16.91
CA GLN A 633 11.79 -31.13 16.70
C GLN A 633 10.57 -30.24 16.53
N HIS A 634 10.38 -29.24 17.39
CA HIS A 634 9.31 -28.26 17.27
C HIS A 634 9.35 -27.59 15.90
N LEU A 635 10.50 -27.03 15.50
CA LEU A 635 10.67 -26.40 14.19
C LEU A 635 10.37 -27.36 13.03
N LEU A 636 10.75 -28.63 13.10
CA LEU A 636 10.46 -29.62 12.07
C LEU A 636 8.96 -29.94 11.96
N PHE A 637 8.23 -29.96 13.07
CA PHE A 637 6.79 -30.21 13.10
C PHE A 637 5.96 -28.99 12.66
N ILE A 638 6.35 -27.79 13.12
CA ILE A 638 5.51 -26.59 13.04
C ILE A 638 5.92 -25.60 11.96
N SER A 639 7.12 -25.71 11.38
CA SER A 639 7.56 -24.74 10.37
C SER A 639 6.77 -24.87 9.07
N GLY A 640 6.27 -23.73 8.58
CA GLY A 640 5.51 -23.61 7.34
C GLY A 640 3.99 -23.53 7.56
N LEU A 641 3.23 -23.34 6.47
CA LEU A 641 1.77 -23.23 6.51
C LEU A 641 1.14 -24.01 5.36
N GLY A 642 0.14 -24.86 5.66
CA GLY A 642 -0.53 -25.70 4.66
C GLY A 642 0.48 -26.61 3.93
N GLY A 643 0.47 -26.60 2.60
CA GLY A 643 1.43 -27.33 1.75
C GLY A 643 2.80 -26.66 1.57
N MET A 644 3.01 -25.47 2.12
CA MET A 644 4.31 -24.79 2.09
C MET A 644 5.08 -25.10 3.38
N ARG A 645 5.66 -26.31 3.47
CA ARG A 645 6.43 -26.79 4.64
C ARG A 645 7.83 -27.23 4.26
N PRO A 646 8.84 -27.15 5.15
CA PRO A 646 10.16 -27.70 4.87
C PRO A 646 10.12 -29.22 4.68
N ASN A 647 10.83 -29.71 3.67
CA ASN A 647 11.04 -31.13 3.38
C ASN A 647 12.50 -31.57 3.60
N THR A 648 13.43 -30.62 3.73
CA THR A 648 14.87 -30.87 3.87
C THR A 648 15.42 -30.09 5.07
N LEU A 649 16.01 -30.79 6.03
CA LEU A 649 16.73 -30.21 7.16
C LEU A 649 18.21 -30.07 6.81
N ILE A 650 18.77 -28.88 7.01
CA ILE A 650 20.20 -28.63 6.85
C ILE A 650 20.80 -28.23 8.19
N LEU A 651 21.87 -28.91 8.58
CA LEU A 651 22.63 -28.64 9.81
C LEU A 651 24.07 -28.28 9.45
N GLY A 652 24.66 -27.34 10.19
CA GLY A 652 26.12 -27.19 10.21
C GLY A 652 26.77 -28.41 10.88
N PHE A 653 27.90 -28.88 10.34
CA PHE A 653 28.62 -30.02 10.88
C PHE A 653 29.14 -29.74 12.30
N TYR A 654 29.13 -30.76 13.16
CA TYR A 654 29.62 -30.66 14.53
C TYR A 654 31.15 -30.72 14.56
N ASP A 655 31.82 -29.58 14.39
CA ASP A 655 33.28 -29.47 14.42
C ASP A 655 33.81 -28.94 15.77
N GLY A 656 35.06 -29.29 16.10
CA GLY A 656 35.82 -28.73 17.23
C GLY A 656 36.47 -27.38 16.95
N CYS A 657 36.52 -26.93 15.69
CA CYS A 657 37.22 -25.72 15.30
C CYS A 657 36.53 -24.44 15.81
N PRO A 658 37.30 -23.41 16.24
CA PRO A 658 36.72 -22.14 16.63
C PRO A 658 36.05 -21.44 15.44
N PRO A 659 34.82 -20.90 15.60
CA PRO A 659 34.11 -20.22 14.53
C PRO A 659 34.80 -18.89 14.17
N LYS A 660 34.81 -18.52 12.89
CA LYS A 660 35.31 -17.23 12.40
C LYS A 660 34.14 -16.28 12.14
N ASP A 661 34.30 -15.01 12.47
CA ASP A 661 33.31 -13.98 12.13
C ASP A 661 33.47 -13.52 10.69
N ARG A 662 32.35 -13.37 9.99
CA ARG A 662 32.29 -12.88 8.61
C ARG A 662 31.35 -11.69 8.42
N LEU A 663 30.67 -11.26 9.47
CA LEU A 663 29.80 -10.08 9.44
C LEU A 663 30.55 -8.79 9.82
N VAL A 664 31.79 -8.89 10.34
CA VAL A 664 32.67 -7.75 10.64
C VAL A 664 33.62 -7.53 9.46
N ASP A 665 33.58 -6.33 8.88
CA ASP A 665 34.52 -5.90 7.85
C ASP A 665 35.96 -5.87 8.42
N PRO A 666 36.94 -6.54 7.78
CA PRO A 666 38.32 -6.57 8.27
C PRO A 666 39.02 -5.20 8.23
N THR A 667 38.45 -4.21 7.53
CA THR A 667 38.95 -2.82 7.50
C THR A 667 38.69 -2.06 8.80
N MET A 668 37.72 -2.49 9.62
CA MET A 668 37.41 -1.88 10.93
C MET A 668 38.21 -2.49 12.09
N SER A 669 38.76 -3.70 11.91
CA SER A 669 39.60 -4.34 12.94
C SER A 669 41.09 -3.95 12.86
N ALA A 670 41.55 -3.42 11.72
CA ALA A 670 42.94 -3.00 11.54
C ALA A 670 43.28 -1.68 12.24
N SER A 671 42.29 -0.93 12.74
CA SER A 671 42.49 0.32 13.48
C SER A 671 42.58 0.16 15.00
N LEU A 672 42.63 -1.08 15.52
CA LEU A 672 42.61 -1.36 16.96
C LEU A 672 43.86 -2.10 17.48
N SER A 673 44.97 -2.05 16.75
CA SER A 673 46.25 -2.61 17.21
C SER A 673 47.43 -1.67 16.99
N THR A 674 47.48 -0.57 17.73
CA THR A 674 48.74 0.02 18.22
C THR A 674 48.49 0.96 19.40
N ASP A 675 49.42 0.89 20.36
CA ASP A 675 49.69 1.75 21.53
C ASP A 675 48.94 1.52 22.87
N PRO A 676 49.67 1.11 23.94
CA PRO A 676 49.18 1.09 25.31
C PRO A 676 49.54 2.41 26.02
N SER A 677 48.82 3.50 25.76
CA SER A 677 48.85 4.69 26.63
C SER A 677 47.80 5.72 26.21
N ASP A 678 46.60 5.66 26.78
CA ASP A 678 45.83 6.85 27.20
C ASP A 678 44.47 6.45 27.83
N PRO A 679 44.15 6.88 29.05
CA PRO A 679 42.86 6.59 29.68
C PRO A 679 41.92 7.81 29.59
N SER A 680 41.43 8.15 28.41
CA SER A 680 40.26 9.05 28.27
C SER A 680 39.84 9.25 26.82
N GLN A 681 38.87 8.47 26.34
CA GLN A 681 37.97 8.90 25.26
C GLN A 681 36.74 7.97 25.18
N GLU A 682 35.71 8.30 25.95
CA GLU A 682 34.33 7.91 25.62
C GLU A 682 33.85 8.83 24.49
N LEU A 683 33.96 8.36 23.25
CA LEU A 683 33.32 9.00 22.09
C LEU A 683 32.41 7.96 21.43
N GLY A 684 31.16 8.38 21.18
CA GLY A 684 30.01 7.52 20.88
C GLY A 684 30.28 6.45 19.83
N GLN A 685 30.20 5.19 20.26
CA GLN A 685 29.98 4.07 19.36
C GLN A 685 28.52 4.13 18.87
N GLU A 686 28.35 4.28 17.56
CA GLU A 686 27.09 3.90 16.92
C GLU A 686 26.73 2.46 17.36
N PRO A 687 25.46 2.19 17.70
CA PRO A 687 25.07 0.87 18.14
C PRO A 687 25.43 -0.16 17.06
N PRO A 688 25.96 -1.34 17.42
CA PRO A 688 26.30 -2.36 16.43
C PRO A 688 25.07 -2.68 15.58
N LEU A 689 25.25 -2.69 14.25
CA LEU A 689 24.18 -2.86 13.26
C LEU A 689 23.38 -4.18 13.44
N PHE A 690 23.94 -5.14 14.18
CA PHE A 690 23.30 -6.42 14.52
C PHE A 690 23.50 -6.79 15.99
N HIS A 691 22.42 -7.17 16.68
CA HIS A 691 22.47 -7.65 18.07
C HIS A 691 22.50 -9.20 18.12
N PHE A 692 23.64 -9.80 17.78
CA PHE A 692 23.87 -11.25 17.87
C PHE A 692 24.87 -11.61 18.97
N ALA A 693 24.65 -12.74 19.64
CA ALA A 693 25.54 -13.25 20.68
C ALA A 693 27.00 -13.37 20.17
N PRO A 694 28.00 -13.13 21.04
CA PRO A 694 29.41 -13.28 20.68
C PRO A 694 29.73 -14.71 20.25
N LEU A 695 30.75 -14.85 19.39
CA LEU A 695 31.26 -16.15 19.00
C LEU A 695 31.93 -16.86 20.17
N ARG A 696 31.93 -18.19 20.16
CA ARG A 696 32.60 -19.01 21.18
C ARG A 696 34.10 -18.66 21.21
N ALA A 697 34.56 -18.00 22.27
CA ALA A 697 35.97 -17.68 22.48
C ALA A 697 36.72 -18.90 23.04
N SER A 698 37.99 -19.06 22.68
CA SER A 698 38.82 -20.20 23.10
C SER A 698 39.28 -20.14 24.57
N SER A 699 38.93 -19.09 25.34
CA SER A 699 39.61 -18.80 26.62
C SER A 699 38.75 -18.46 27.85
N ASP A 700 37.43 -18.24 27.76
CA ASP A 700 36.64 -17.84 28.94
C ASP A 700 35.73 -18.94 29.50
N ARG A 701 36.32 -19.65 30.47
CA ARG A 701 35.83 -19.89 31.83
C ARG A 701 34.56 -20.73 32.06
N LYS A 702 34.83 -21.89 32.69
CA LYS A 702 34.10 -22.53 33.80
C LYS A 702 32.97 -21.66 34.36
N ASP A 703 31.73 -22.06 34.10
CA ASP A 703 30.56 -21.95 35.00
C ASP A 703 29.27 -22.10 34.18
N CYS A 704 29.01 -23.32 33.71
CA CYS A 704 27.69 -23.84 33.32
C CYS A 704 27.80 -25.37 33.22
N GLY A 705 26.81 -26.09 33.76
CA GLY A 705 26.87 -27.53 34.01
C GLY A 705 27.05 -28.46 32.79
N GLU A 706 27.52 -29.67 33.12
CA GLU A 706 27.58 -30.96 32.40
C GLU A 706 28.08 -31.08 30.94
N CYS A 707 28.27 -30.00 30.17
CA CYS A 707 28.91 -30.05 28.85
C CYS A 707 30.23 -29.26 28.84
N GLY A 708 31.33 -29.93 29.21
CA GLY A 708 32.66 -29.35 29.47
C GLY A 708 33.43 -28.72 28.29
N ASP A 709 32.76 -28.25 27.23
CA ASP A 709 33.39 -27.75 25.99
C ASP A 709 32.81 -26.41 25.49
N GLY A 710 31.95 -25.74 26.28
CA GLY A 710 31.28 -24.49 25.89
C GLY A 710 30.29 -24.63 24.73
N LYS A 711 29.99 -25.86 24.30
CA LYS A 711 29.02 -26.21 23.27
C LYS A 711 27.63 -26.42 23.87
N ALA A 712 26.64 -25.70 23.36
CA ALA A 712 25.23 -25.81 23.77
C ALA A 712 24.57 -27.13 23.36
N LEU A 713 25.21 -27.94 22.52
CA LEU A 713 24.68 -29.20 21.99
C LEU A 713 25.72 -30.30 22.17
N GLY A 714 25.34 -31.44 22.75
CA GLY A 714 26.23 -32.60 22.87
C GLY A 714 26.36 -33.42 21.57
N PRO A 715 27.44 -34.20 21.37
CA PRO A 715 27.64 -35.00 20.16
C PRO A 715 26.58 -36.10 19.99
N ARG A 716 26.10 -36.69 21.10
CA ARG A 716 25.01 -37.68 21.09
C ARG A 716 23.67 -37.04 20.69
N GLU A 717 23.39 -35.84 21.19
CA GLU A 717 22.17 -35.11 20.85
C GLU A 717 22.15 -34.67 19.38
N TYR A 718 23.29 -34.24 18.84
CA TYR A 718 23.44 -33.91 17.43
C TYR A 718 23.05 -35.07 16.50
N VAL A 719 23.58 -36.28 16.77
CA VAL A 719 23.22 -37.47 15.98
C VAL A 719 21.77 -37.89 16.22
N ALA A 720 21.24 -37.68 17.43
CA ALA A 720 19.83 -37.92 17.72
C ALA A 720 18.91 -37.02 16.89
N ILE A 721 19.26 -35.75 16.69
CA ILE A 721 18.51 -34.82 15.81
C ILE A 721 18.46 -35.34 14.37
N ILE A 722 19.59 -35.82 13.84
CA ILE A 722 19.67 -36.41 12.51
C ILE A 722 18.73 -37.63 12.42
N ALA A 723 18.79 -38.52 13.41
CA ALA A 723 17.93 -39.70 13.45
C ALA A 723 16.44 -39.33 13.53
N ASP A 724 16.07 -38.31 14.31
CA ASP A 724 14.70 -37.83 14.44
C ASP A 724 14.18 -37.24 13.12
N ALA A 725 14.98 -36.43 12.43
CA ALA A 725 14.62 -35.87 11.13
C ALA A 725 14.35 -36.97 10.08
N MET A 726 15.17 -38.03 10.06
CA MET A 726 14.95 -39.18 9.19
C MET A 726 13.68 -39.96 9.55
N LYS A 727 13.37 -40.13 10.84
CA LYS A 727 12.11 -40.75 11.31
C LYS A 727 10.89 -39.94 10.90
N MET A 728 11.03 -38.62 10.84
CA MET A 728 10.00 -37.69 10.36
C MET A 728 9.90 -37.62 8.82
N LEU A 729 10.58 -38.52 8.10
CA LEU A 729 10.62 -38.59 6.64
C LEU A 729 11.10 -37.29 5.97
N LYS A 730 12.02 -36.57 6.63
CA LYS A 730 12.67 -35.39 6.08
C LYS A 730 14.03 -35.75 5.48
N ASN A 731 14.36 -35.11 4.36
CA ASN A 731 15.71 -35.21 3.80
C ASN A 731 16.69 -34.49 4.74
N VAL A 732 17.91 -34.99 4.88
CA VAL A 732 18.90 -34.43 5.82
C VAL A 732 20.17 -34.07 5.06
N VAL A 733 20.72 -32.89 5.34
CA VAL A 733 22.00 -32.44 4.79
C VAL A 733 22.88 -31.90 5.90
N LEU A 734 24.14 -32.35 5.96
CA LEU A 734 25.15 -31.81 6.88
C LEU A 734 26.18 -31.01 6.09
N ALA A 735 26.43 -29.78 6.52
CA ALA A 735 27.31 -28.85 5.82
C ALA A 735 28.61 -28.63 6.62
N ARG A 736 29.76 -29.00 6.05
CA ARG A 736 31.08 -28.87 6.66
C ARG A 736 31.96 -27.86 5.91
N TYR A 737 32.83 -27.14 6.62
CA TYR A 737 33.79 -26.15 6.10
C TYR A 737 33.20 -24.94 5.35
N PHE A 738 31.90 -24.66 5.48
CA PHE A 738 31.28 -23.44 4.90
C PHE A 738 31.71 -22.14 5.59
N ASN A 739 32.40 -22.22 6.73
CA ASN A 739 33.06 -21.08 7.38
C ASN A 739 34.17 -20.48 6.52
N ASN A 740 34.69 -21.22 5.53
CA ASN A 740 35.69 -20.74 4.57
C ASN A 740 35.10 -20.45 3.19
N PHE A 741 33.79 -20.69 2.98
CA PHE A 741 33.14 -20.53 1.69
C PHE A 741 32.75 -19.07 1.40
N ASP A 742 33.49 -18.37 0.54
CA ASP A 742 33.11 -17.02 0.10
C ASP A 742 32.53 -17.05 -1.32
N ARG A 743 31.22 -16.78 -1.40
CA ARG A 743 30.46 -16.74 -2.65
C ARG A 743 31.07 -15.77 -3.66
N ALA A 744 31.47 -14.56 -3.23
CA ALA A 744 31.94 -13.51 -4.12
C ALA A 744 33.30 -13.86 -4.73
N GLN A 745 34.19 -14.44 -3.92
CA GLN A 745 35.52 -14.87 -4.37
C GLN A 745 35.48 -16.08 -5.29
N ILE A 746 34.55 -17.01 -5.09
CA ILE A 746 34.47 -18.25 -5.88
C ILE A 746 33.80 -17.99 -7.25
N LEU A 747 32.83 -17.08 -7.30
CA LEU A 747 31.99 -16.85 -8.48
C LEU A 747 32.30 -15.54 -9.21
N SER A 748 33.42 -14.87 -8.89
CA SER A 748 33.86 -13.63 -9.53
C SER A 748 34.13 -13.84 -11.04
N PRO A 749 33.78 -12.88 -11.91
CA PRO A 749 34.02 -13.00 -13.34
C PRO A 749 35.53 -13.09 -13.65
N PRO A 750 35.93 -13.84 -14.70
CA PRO A 750 37.33 -14.07 -15.06
C PRO A 750 38.10 -12.78 -15.42
N SER A 751 37.40 -11.67 -15.68
CA SER A 751 37.98 -10.35 -15.93
C SER A 751 38.65 -9.72 -14.71
N SER A 752 38.30 -10.16 -13.49
CA SER A 752 38.84 -9.62 -12.22
C SER A 752 40.08 -10.37 -11.70
N SER A 753 40.32 -11.60 -12.17
CA SER A 753 41.51 -12.39 -11.84
C SER A 753 41.82 -13.39 -12.97
N PRO A 754 42.80 -13.11 -13.85
CA PRO A 754 43.11 -13.98 -15.00
C PRO A 754 43.71 -15.34 -14.63
N SER A 755 43.99 -15.60 -13.35
CA SER A 755 44.58 -16.84 -12.82
C SER A 755 43.56 -17.89 -12.32
N LYS A 756 42.25 -17.59 -12.32
CA LYS A 756 41.23 -18.54 -11.82
C LYS A 756 40.63 -19.38 -12.96
N GLY A 757 40.85 -20.69 -12.89
CA GLY A 757 40.32 -21.69 -13.82
C GLY A 757 38.81 -21.98 -13.67
N ALA A 758 38.31 -22.98 -14.40
CA ALA A 758 36.90 -23.38 -14.36
C ALA A 758 36.45 -23.84 -12.96
N VAL A 759 35.18 -23.58 -12.62
CA VAL A 759 34.57 -23.99 -11.35
C VAL A 759 34.02 -25.41 -11.48
N TYR A 760 34.39 -26.30 -10.54
CA TYR A 760 33.96 -27.70 -10.52
C TYR A 760 33.09 -27.99 -9.30
N VAL A 761 32.11 -28.86 -9.47
CA VAL A 761 31.24 -29.39 -8.43
C VAL A 761 31.29 -30.90 -8.49
N ASP A 762 31.69 -31.52 -7.39
CA ASP A 762 31.95 -32.96 -7.34
C ASP A 762 30.80 -33.70 -6.69
N VAL A 763 30.41 -34.83 -7.28
CA VAL A 763 29.27 -35.63 -6.83
C VAL A 763 29.71 -37.09 -6.67
N TRP A 764 29.52 -37.63 -5.47
CA TRP A 764 29.79 -39.03 -5.12
C TRP A 764 28.48 -39.73 -4.74
N PRO A 765 27.79 -40.36 -5.70
CA PRO A 765 26.45 -40.95 -5.52
C PRO A 765 26.50 -42.37 -4.93
N VAL A 766 27.51 -42.69 -4.10
CA VAL A 766 27.73 -44.05 -3.56
C VAL A 766 27.83 -43.99 -2.03
N ASN A 767 27.23 -44.97 -1.36
CA ASN A 767 27.39 -45.14 0.08
C ASN A 767 28.74 -45.77 0.42
N LEU A 768 29.76 -44.93 0.58
CA LEU A 768 31.15 -45.33 0.86
C LEU A 768 31.34 -46.09 2.19
N LEU A 769 30.33 -46.07 3.07
CA LEU A 769 30.37 -46.73 4.38
C LEU A 769 29.71 -48.12 4.38
N ARG A 770 29.11 -48.54 3.26
CA ARG A 770 28.59 -49.90 3.08
C ARG A 770 29.08 -50.46 1.75
N PRO A 771 30.28 -51.05 1.70
CA PRO A 771 30.84 -51.58 0.46
C PRO A 771 29.99 -52.69 -0.17
N ASP A 772 29.27 -53.47 0.65
CA ASP A 772 28.45 -54.60 0.18
C ASP A 772 27.19 -54.21 -0.61
N SER A 773 26.74 -52.94 -0.51
CA SER A 773 25.46 -52.47 -1.07
C SER A 773 25.61 -51.34 -2.10
N CYS A 774 26.69 -51.33 -2.87
CA CYS A 774 27.02 -50.28 -3.85
C CYS A 774 26.13 -50.28 -5.10
N SER A 775 24.81 -50.07 -4.93
CA SER A 775 23.92 -49.71 -6.03
C SER A 775 23.95 -48.20 -6.25
N TYR A 776 24.31 -47.76 -7.46
CA TYR A 776 24.36 -46.35 -7.87
C TYR A 776 22.99 -45.74 -8.19
N VAL A 777 21.90 -46.51 -8.05
CA VAL A 777 20.50 -46.08 -8.27
C VAL A 777 19.69 -46.31 -6.99
N ASP A 778 20.01 -45.55 -5.96
CA ASP A 778 19.20 -45.45 -4.73
C ASP A 778 18.45 -44.10 -4.68
N THR A 779 17.36 -44.03 -3.93
CA THR A 779 16.56 -42.80 -3.73
C THR A 779 17.45 -41.63 -3.30
N CYS A 780 18.42 -41.89 -2.42
CA CYS A 780 19.37 -40.90 -1.94
C CYS A 780 20.36 -40.44 -3.03
N SER A 781 20.83 -41.35 -3.90
CA SER A 781 21.71 -41.01 -5.02
C SER A 781 21.02 -40.10 -6.05
N LEU A 782 19.75 -40.40 -6.37
CA LEU A 782 18.92 -39.58 -7.26
C LEU A 782 18.63 -38.20 -6.65
N PHE A 783 18.39 -38.14 -5.34
CA PHE A 783 18.23 -36.88 -4.62
C PHE A 783 19.48 -36.01 -4.67
N LEU A 784 20.65 -36.62 -4.48
CA LEU A 784 21.94 -35.95 -4.52
C LEU A 784 22.23 -35.40 -5.93
N LEU A 785 21.98 -36.19 -6.98
CA LEU A 785 22.05 -35.75 -8.37
C LEU A 785 21.09 -34.58 -8.67
N GLN A 786 19.87 -34.65 -8.13
CA GLN A 786 18.87 -33.59 -8.30
C GLN A 786 19.32 -32.27 -7.67
N LEU A 787 19.90 -32.30 -6.45
CA LEU A 787 20.43 -31.09 -5.80
C LEU A 787 21.61 -30.50 -6.57
N ALA A 788 22.54 -31.34 -7.04
CA ALA A 788 23.65 -30.90 -7.87
C ALA A 788 23.17 -30.27 -9.20
N CYS A 789 22.15 -30.85 -9.82
CA CYS A 789 21.53 -30.32 -11.03
C CYS A 789 20.85 -28.97 -10.76
N ILE A 790 20.08 -28.84 -9.65
CA ILE A 790 19.43 -27.59 -9.25
C ILE A 790 20.46 -26.48 -9.07
N LEU A 791 21.61 -26.77 -8.44
CA LEU A 791 22.70 -25.82 -8.30
C LEU A 791 23.16 -25.31 -9.67
N ASN A 792 23.43 -26.19 -10.64
CA ASN A 792 23.84 -25.80 -11.99
C ASN A 792 22.75 -25.03 -12.77
N MET A 793 21.47 -25.14 -12.40
CA MET A 793 20.41 -24.32 -12.99
C MET A 793 20.40 -22.86 -12.50
N VAL A 794 21.07 -22.56 -11.38
CA VAL A 794 21.17 -21.20 -10.84
C VAL A 794 22.12 -20.38 -11.72
N ARG A 795 21.74 -19.12 -12.01
CA ARG A 795 22.52 -18.24 -12.90
C ARG A 795 23.99 -18.12 -12.49
N ALA A 796 24.27 -18.07 -11.19
CA ALA A 796 25.61 -17.95 -10.64
C ALA A 796 26.48 -19.20 -10.90
N TRP A 797 25.88 -20.39 -10.93
CA TRP A 797 26.59 -21.67 -11.05
C TRP A 797 26.46 -22.33 -12.43
N ARG A 798 25.76 -21.69 -13.39
CA ARG A 798 25.53 -22.24 -14.74
C ARG A 798 26.80 -22.58 -15.52
N LYS A 799 27.93 -21.93 -15.20
CA LYS A 799 29.24 -22.19 -15.81
C LYS A 799 30.02 -23.30 -15.07
N ALA A 800 29.55 -23.74 -13.92
CA ALA A 800 30.20 -24.81 -13.17
C ALA A 800 30.00 -26.15 -13.87
N THR A 801 31.06 -26.95 -13.89
CA THR A 801 31.03 -28.29 -14.48
C THR A 801 30.81 -29.32 -13.37
N LEU A 802 29.82 -30.19 -13.58
CA LEU A 802 29.51 -31.28 -12.66
C LEU A 802 30.42 -32.48 -12.97
N ARG A 803 31.20 -32.92 -11.99
CA ARG A 803 32.02 -34.14 -12.05
C ARG A 803 31.37 -35.23 -11.20
N LEU A 804 31.04 -36.36 -11.82
CA LEU A 804 30.38 -37.48 -11.18
C LEU A 804 31.37 -38.63 -11.05
N PHE A 805 31.66 -39.06 -9.82
CA PHE A 805 32.63 -40.13 -9.57
C PHE A 805 31.91 -41.46 -9.35
N LEU A 806 32.23 -42.46 -10.16
CA LEU A 806 31.66 -43.80 -10.10
C LEU A 806 32.69 -44.78 -9.53
N CYS A 807 32.43 -45.36 -8.36
CA CYS A 807 33.29 -46.40 -7.78
C CYS A 807 33.07 -47.72 -8.54
N VAL A 808 34.15 -48.35 -9.01
CA VAL A 808 34.10 -49.60 -9.79
C VAL A 808 35.06 -50.64 -9.20
N GLU A 809 34.61 -51.90 -9.11
CA GLU A 809 35.43 -53.04 -8.69
C GLU A 809 36.22 -53.65 -9.87
N ASP A 810 37.52 -53.88 -9.71
CA ASP A 810 38.44 -54.50 -10.65
C ASP A 810 38.00 -55.95 -10.94
N GLY A 811 37.42 -56.16 -12.11
CA GLY A 811 36.97 -57.48 -12.59
C GLY A 811 35.51 -57.52 -13.05
N ARG A 812 34.69 -56.51 -12.75
CA ARG A 812 33.37 -56.31 -13.36
C ARG A 812 33.49 -55.40 -14.60
N SER A 813 32.67 -55.63 -15.62
CA SER A 813 32.67 -54.81 -16.85
C SER A 813 32.38 -53.34 -16.53
N VAL A 814 33.44 -52.52 -16.53
CA VAL A 814 33.40 -51.06 -16.30
C VAL A 814 32.45 -50.37 -17.29
N ARG A 815 32.46 -50.82 -18.55
CA ARG A 815 31.67 -50.23 -19.65
C ARG A 815 30.16 -50.31 -19.41
N GLY A 816 29.65 -51.41 -18.87
CA GLY A 816 28.20 -51.60 -18.73
C GLY A 816 27.54 -50.69 -17.69
N SER A 817 28.21 -50.41 -16.57
CA SER A 817 27.68 -49.51 -15.54
C SER A 817 27.82 -48.04 -15.93
N GLU A 818 28.91 -47.68 -16.62
CA GLU A 818 29.12 -46.34 -17.15
C GLU A 818 28.11 -45.99 -18.26
N GLU A 819 27.82 -46.92 -19.18
CA GLU A 819 26.82 -46.74 -20.23
C GLU A 819 25.40 -46.57 -19.65
N LYS A 820 25.03 -47.39 -18.66
CA LYS A 820 23.73 -47.28 -17.97
C LYS A 820 23.57 -45.93 -17.26
N LEU A 821 24.58 -45.49 -16.54
CA LEU A 821 24.57 -44.19 -15.86
C LEU A 821 24.58 -43.03 -16.87
N GLY A 822 25.36 -43.15 -17.95
CA GLY A 822 25.37 -42.19 -19.06
C GLY A 822 24.01 -42.07 -19.74
N GLN A 823 23.31 -43.19 -19.97
CA GLN A 823 21.94 -43.21 -20.49
C GLN A 823 20.96 -42.52 -19.52
N LEU A 824 21.03 -42.85 -18.22
CA LEU A 824 20.21 -42.20 -17.19
C LEU A 824 20.44 -40.68 -17.17
N LEU A 825 21.70 -40.22 -17.18
CA LEU A 825 22.02 -38.79 -17.21
C LEU A 825 21.50 -38.11 -18.49
N LYS A 826 21.54 -38.81 -19.63
CA LYS A 826 21.01 -38.31 -20.90
C LYS A 826 19.48 -38.19 -20.87
N GLU A 827 18.78 -39.17 -20.33
CA GLU A 827 17.32 -39.16 -20.15
C GLU A 827 16.88 -38.05 -19.18
N LEU A 828 17.62 -37.88 -18.08
CA LEU A 828 17.41 -36.80 -17.10
C LEU A 828 17.92 -35.44 -17.58
N ARG A 829 18.59 -35.38 -18.73
CA ARG A 829 19.20 -34.17 -19.32
C ARG A 829 20.21 -33.48 -18.40
N ILE A 830 20.93 -34.25 -17.59
CA ILE A 830 21.97 -33.77 -16.69
C ILE A 830 23.31 -33.81 -17.43
N LYS A 831 23.92 -32.63 -17.64
CA LYS A 831 25.27 -32.53 -18.21
C LYS A 831 26.31 -32.69 -17.10
N ALA A 832 26.83 -33.90 -16.93
CA ALA A 832 27.91 -34.22 -16.01
C ALA A 832 29.03 -35.01 -16.72
N GLN A 833 30.27 -34.81 -16.28
CA GLN A 833 31.42 -35.62 -16.70
C GLN A 833 31.54 -36.80 -15.74
N VAL A 834 31.51 -38.03 -16.25
CA VAL A 834 31.61 -39.25 -15.44
C VAL A 834 33.07 -39.68 -15.35
N TYR A 835 33.54 -39.97 -14.13
CA TYR A 835 34.89 -40.43 -13.84
C TYR A 835 34.82 -41.78 -13.12
N PRO A 836 35.25 -42.89 -13.75
CA PRO A 836 35.38 -44.18 -13.06
C PRO A 836 36.57 -44.14 -12.10
N VAL A 837 36.36 -44.58 -10.86
CA VAL A 837 37.37 -44.65 -9.81
C VAL A 837 37.49 -46.10 -9.33
N PRO A 838 38.63 -46.78 -9.56
CA PRO A 838 38.88 -48.11 -9.01
C PRO A 838 39.05 -48.01 -7.50
N TRP A 839 38.45 -48.92 -6.74
CA TRP A 839 38.42 -48.83 -5.27
C TRP A 839 38.69 -50.16 -4.52
N ASP A 840 39.19 -51.18 -5.23
CA ASP A 840 39.41 -52.53 -4.68
C ASP A 840 40.48 -52.57 -3.59
N GLN A 841 41.51 -51.72 -3.69
CA GLN A 841 42.54 -51.59 -2.66
C GLN A 841 41.97 -51.10 -1.32
N GLN A 842 40.87 -50.36 -1.37
CA GLN A 842 40.16 -49.84 -0.21
C GLN A 842 39.18 -50.89 0.33
N VAL A 843 38.55 -51.71 -0.52
CA VAL A 843 37.66 -52.81 -0.09
C VAL A 843 38.42 -53.95 0.60
N ALA A 844 39.73 -54.09 0.36
CA ALA A 844 40.60 -55.12 0.94
C ALA A 844 40.92 -54.94 2.45
N PHE A 845 40.57 -53.80 3.07
CA PHE A 845 40.71 -53.60 4.50
C PHE A 845 39.66 -54.42 5.29
N PRO A 846 39.96 -54.95 6.49
CA PRO A 846 39.06 -55.84 7.21
C PRO A 846 37.73 -55.15 7.57
N SER A 847 36.70 -55.41 6.77
CA SER A 847 35.33 -54.96 6.96
C SER A 847 34.55 -56.02 7.72
N ASN A 848 34.74 -56.13 9.03
CA ASN A 848 33.80 -56.91 9.83
C ASN A 848 32.45 -56.19 9.82
N THR A 849 31.37 -56.94 9.55
CA THR A 849 29.97 -56.52 9.33
C THR A 849 29.36 -55.58 10.39
N THR A 850 30.07 -55.28 11.47
CA THR A 850 29.60 -54.43 12.57
C THR A 850 30.49 -53.22 12.90
N ARG A 851 31.73 -53.13 12.40
CA ARG A 851 32.66 -51.99 12.61
C ARG A 851 33.61 -51.82 11.42
N LEU A 852 33.54 -50.67 10.76
CA LEU A 852 34.55 -50.22 9.80
C LEU A 852 35.82 -49.81 10.55
N SER A 853 36.99 -50.18 10.03
CA SER A 853 38.28 -49.71 10.56
C SER A 853 38.51 -48.23 10.22
N ASP A 854 39.16 -47.48 11.11
CA ASP A 854 39.56 -46.09 10.84
C ASP A 854 40.54 -46.00 9.66
N ASP A 855 41.35 -47.05 9.45
CA ASP A 855 42.28 -47.15 8.32
C ASP A 855 41.53 -47.14 6.98
N TYR A 856 40.39 -47.86 6.89
CA TYR A 856 39.52 -47.86 5.71
C TYR A 856 38.99 -46.46 5.42
N LEU A 857 38.48 -45.76 6.44
CA LEU A 857 37.92 -44.41 6.28
C LEU A 857 38.99 -43.40 5.86
N SER A 858 40.20 -43.54 6.40
CA SER A 858 41.34 -42.71 6.02
C SER A 858 41.76 -42.96 4.56
N ALA A 859 41.71 -44.21 4.09
CA ALA A 859 42.01 -44.58 2.72
C ALA A 859 40.95 -44.04 1.74
N VAL A 860 39.67 -44.11 2.11
CA VAL A 860 38.56 -43.54 1.33
C VAL A 860 38.66 -42.01 1.26
N ASN A 861 38.98 -41.33 2.37
CA ASN A 861 39.19 -39.90 2.36
C ASN A 861 40.36 -39.51 1.43
N LYS A 862 41.51 -40.19 1.53
CA LYS A 862 42.65 -39.98 0.62
C LYS A 862 42.24 -40.17 -0.85
N LEU A 863 41.44 -41.19 -1.16
CA LEU A 863 40.91 -41.41 -2.50
C LEU A 863 40.06 -40.22 -2.99
N ILE A 864 39.21 -39.63 -2.16
CA ILE A 864 38.42 -38.44 -2.53
C ILE A 864 39.32 -37.21 -2.73
N LEU A 865 40.36 -37.06 -1.91
CA LEU A 865 41.33 -35.96 -2.02
C LEU A 865 42.16 -36.02 -3.31
N ASP A 866 42.62 -37.21 -3.68
CA ASP A 866 43.54 -37.40 -4.80
C ASP A 866 42.86 -37.21 -6.16
N GLN A 867 41.58 -37.58 -6.28
CA GLN A 867 40.79 -37.47 -7.52
C GLN A 867 40.37 -36.03 -7.87
N ALA A 868 40.40 -35.12 -6.90
CA ALA A 868 39.79 -33.80 -7.00
C ALA A 868 40.76 -32.69 -7.46
N ARG A 869 41.52 -32.91 -8.55
CA ARG A 869 42.43 -31.91 -9.13
C ARG A 869 41.92 -31.44 -10.51
N PRO A 870 41.64 -30.14 -10.72
CA PRO A 870 41.70 -29.02 -9.76
C PRO A 870 40.62 -29.10 -8.66
N PRO A 871 40.83 -28.43 -7.50
CA PRO A 871 39.95 -28.51 -6.35
C PRO A 871 38.54 -27.98 -6.69
N PRO A 872 37.48 -28.71 -6.30
CA PRO A 872 36.12 -28.28 -6.51
C PRO A 872 35.75 -27.13 -5.57
N ALA A 873 34.75 -26.35 -5.99
CA ALA A 873 34.15 -25.34 -5.13
C ALA A 873 33.27 -25.96 -4.03
N VAL A 874 32.56 -27.04 -4.36
CA VAL A 874 31.68 -27.78 -3.43
C VAL A 874 31.69 -29.27 -3.78
N ARG A 875 31.68 -30.12 -2.74
CA ARG A 875 31.54 -31.58 -2.85
C ARG A 875 30.19 -32.05 -2.29
N PHE A 876 29.51 -32.93 -3.02
CA PHE A 876 28.31 -33.63 -2.56
C PHE A 876 28.65 -35.10 -2.29
N LEU A 877 28.47 -35.52 -1.04
CA LEU A 877 28.75 -36.87 -0.56
C LEU A 877 27.47 -37.53 -0.02
N TYR A 878 27.41 -38.85 -0.10
CA TYR A 878 26.32 -39.63 0.48
C TYR A 878 26.41 -39.64 2.02
N LEU A 879 25.32 -39.30 2.71
CA LEU A 879 25.19 -39.44 4.16
C LEU A 879 24.54 -40.81 4.47
N PRO A 880 25.23 -41.74 5.14
CA PRO A 880 24.63 -42.99 5.61
C PRO A 880 23.52 -42.74 6.65
N ARG A 881 22.68 -43.75 6.89
CA ARG A 881 21.75 -43.70 8.02
C ARG A 881 22.50 -43.90 9.33
N PRO A 882 22.15 -43.15 10.40
CA PRO A 882 22.71 -43.39 11.72
C PRO A 882 22.30 -44.78 12.23
N PRO A 883 23.13 -45.43 13.07
CA PRO A 883 22.80 -46.73 13.66
C PRO A 883 21.56 -46.62 14.55
N ALA A 884 20.76 -47.69 14.68
CA ALA A 884 19.60 -47.68 15.58
C ALA A 884 19.98 -47.61 17.08
N ASP A 885 21.18 -48.11 17.42
CA ASP A 885 21.72 -48.10 18.78
C ASP A 885 22.36 -46.73 19.11
N THR A 886 21.75 -46.02 20.07
CA THR A 886 22.17 -44.68 20.52
C THR A 886 23.58 -44.69 21.13
N ARG A 887 24.05 -45.82 21.65
CA ARG A 887 25.41 -45.96 22.21
C ARG A 887 26.49 -45.77 21.14
N ARG A 888 26.16 -46.02 19.88
CA ARG A 888 27.08 -45.92 18.73
C ARG A 888 27.10 -44.53 18.08
N TYR A 889 26.34 -43.56 18.58
CA TYR A 889 26.26 -42.22 17.99
C TYR A 889 27.58 -41.47 17.98
N ALA A 890 28.37 -41.57 19.06
CA ALA A 890 29.69 -40.95 19.11
C ALA A 890 30.65 -41.56 18.07
N ALA A 891 30.63 -42.89 17.93
CA ALA A 891 31.42 -43.58 16.91
C ALA A 891 31.00 -43.19 15.49
N TYR A 892 29.69 -43.08 15.24
CA TYR A 892 29.15 -42.63 13.95
C TYR A 892 29.63 -41.21 13.58
N LEU A 893 29.63 -40.28 14.54
CA LEU A 893 30.11 -38.92 14.30
C LEU A 893 31.62 -38.91 14.00
N HIS A 894 32.40 -39.71 14.73
CA HIS A 894 33.83 -39.87 14.47
C HIS A 894 34.11 -40.43 13.07
N GLN A 895 33.33 -41.40 12.61
CA GLN A 895 33.44 -41.94 11.25
C GLN A 895 33.18 -40.88 10.17
N LEU A 896 32.15 -40.04 10.36
CA LEU A 896 31.87 -38.92 9.44
C LEU A 896 32.99 -37.87 9.46
N GLU A 897 33.58 -37.62 10.62
CA GLU A 897 34.70 -36.70 10.77
C GLU A 897 35.92 -37.18 10.00
N LEU A 898 36.30 -38.45 10.15
CA LEU A 898 37.42 -39.07 9.42
C LEU A 898 37.19 -39.06 7.90
N LEU A 899 35.97 -39.37 7.46
CA LEU A 899 35.61 -39.39 6.05
C LEU A 899 35.72 -38.01 5.39
N THR A 900 35.35 -36.94 6.12
CA THR A 900 35.24 -35.59 5.55
C THR A 900 36.38 -34.64 5.90
N ARG A 901 37.40 -35.14 6.60
CA ARG A 901 38.56 -34.35 7.04
C ARG A 901 39.29 -33.72 5.83
N ASP A 902 39.53 -32.42 5.90
CA ASP A 902 40.29 -31.63 4.91
C ASP A 902 39.71 -31.61 3.47
N LEU A 903 38.45 -32.02 3.29
CA LEU A 903 37.75 -32.00 2.00
C LEU A 903 37.21 -30.62 1.59
N GLY A 904 37.47 -29.53 2.33
CA GLY A 904 36.88 -28.21 2.03
C GLY A 904 35.33 -28.21 2.04
N PRO A 905 34.65 -27.23 1.42
CA PRO A 905 33.19 -27.10 1.48
C PRO A 905 32.47 -28.36 0.97
N THR A 906 31.82 -29.08 1.89
CA THR A 906 31.27 -30.42 1.64
C THR A 906 29.87 -30.55 2.23
N LEU A 907 28.94 -31.09 1.44
CA LEU A 907 27.58 -31.43 1.85
C LEU A 907 27.42 -32.95 1.90
N LEU A 908 27.11 -33.50 3.07
CA LEU A 908 26.69 -34.88 3.27
C LEU A 908 25.17 -34.95 3.16
N ILE A 909 24.62 -35.69 2.19
CA ILE A 909 23.19 -35.69 1.87
C ILE A 909 22.55 -37.06 2.08
N HIS A 910 21.41 -37.10 2.76
CA HIS A 910 20.52 -38.26 2.83
C HIS A 910 19.13 -37.91 2.28
N GLY A 911 18.74 -38.56 1.18
CA GLY A 911 17.40 -38.45 0.60
C GLY A 911 16.47 -39.57 1.07
N VAL A 912 15.27 -39.23 1.54
CA VAL A 912 14.26 -40.19 2.01
C VAL A 912 13.12 -40.36 1.01
N THR A 913 12.76 -39.29 0.29
CA THR A 913 11.63 -39.29 -0.66
C THR A 913 12.12 -39.29 -2.11
N PRO A 914 11.43 -40.02 -3.01
CA PRO A 914 11.76 -40.00 -4.44
C PRO A 914 11.47 -38.63 -5.04
N VAL A 915 12.46 -38.05 -5.71
CA VAL A 915 12.37 -36.72 -6.33
C VAL A 915 12.31 -36.76 -7.85
N ILE A 916 12.41 -37.95 -8.44
CA ILE A 916 12.31 -38.21 -9.88
C ILE A 916 11.28 -39.33 -10.07
N THR A 917 10.40 -39.18 -11.06
CA THR A 917 9.48 -40.24 -11.49
C THR A 917 10.29 -41.31 -12.21
N THR A 918 10.80 -42.30 -11.49
CA THR A 918 11.49 -43.44 -12.10
C THR A 918 10.51 -44.61 -12.21
N ASP A 919 9.60 -44.53 -13.18
CA ASP A 919 9.03 -45.71 -13.84
C ASP A 919 9.90 -45.97 -15.10
N ILE A 920 11.21 -46.20 -14.87
CA ILE A 920 12.17 -46.59 -15.93
C ILE A 920 12.38 -48.08 -15.84
#